data_AF-A0A8R7V2G0-F1
#
_entry.id   AF-A0A8R7V2G0-F1
#
_cell.length_a   1.000
_cell.length_b   1.000
_cell.length_c   1.000
_cell.angle_alpha   90.00
_cell.angle_beta   90.00
_cell.angle_gamma   90.00
#
_symmetry.space_group_name_H-M   'P 1'
#
loop_
_entity.id
_entity.type
_entity.pdbx_description
1 polymer ?
#
loop_
_entity_poly.entity_id
_entity_poly.type
_entity_poly.pdbx_seq_one_letter_code
_entity_poly.pdbx_strand_id
1 'polypeptide(L)'
;MAAAAAAAAEVDEPCCISHAFDRAARRDPARLAVVHAGDGGRRFACGDLLCAVSSLSRRIAAALPRPSTDHPGDDESPGCSDRQRGGAGATPRVVGVYASPSVEYVAAVLAVLRCGEAFLPLDPSWPEDRVRSAVSASNAALLVSAGVSHEDDVLKGCSCPVLRLNGDIRQGLYDGEVGIGGDELAWPCEHERPREFCYVMFTSGSTGRPKGVCGMEKGLLNRFLWMQRRNPLCSDDVLLFKTSVSFVDHLQEFLSAVLTSTTLVIPPNNWRANPASLANLIKAYRISRVTIVPSLMEIILPTLEKNISCGYNSLKILVFSGEILSLVLWKRVREILPETTIINLYGTTEVSGDCTFFDCKDLPAILEREEITSVPIGFPIANCEVFLVKHAGIAAEGEICVSGACLFYGYLAEFLRSNHTEGSESSKYYKTGDYARRLKAGELVFLGRRDRSVKNYGQRFSLEEVESTLKEHPAVSDAAVTFQSKGSPDYKAYLVFKNKDEIVKDSVQYREVNSSQDVMASIRSWLIKKVPPAMIPSFFLHVKSLPLTSSGKVDYVKLSSLECALEPCGIEQIKSGSGPVNPYLQVIKKAFCDALLVDEVSEFDDFFTLGGNSISAAHAAHKLEIDMRLLYIYPTPSMLLHALVVEHSNLVSPTDEPQPKKGLNVSTSIHGLFDPVAANVDDSYHGGKARINGKRAHYQIAGSYGNETDGQLNKYPFSPDDRCQWSIGRCNRFMHDDEGKLQLEDVCSHVSYNKRGYLQELWNIPLDSCVDASPLLVLNNGMINIFIGSHSHLFLCIDCCNGSVRWSVKLEGRVECSAAITGDFSEVVVGCYKGKIYFHDMLTGKLSWTVQTDGEVKMQPVVDRTRNLIWCGSYDHHLYALNYQDRCCAYKVSCGGSIYGSPAVDMAHDMIYVACTSGLVTAISLEVPSFRIVWQYEAGEAIFSSLAIDHQSGNVVCCLVNGLVIALNSHGTVVWKATVGGPIFAGACVSSALPSQVLIPSRDGSLYSFDITSGDLLWSYDFGDPITASAFVDEVLASTPSGTSERFACICTSSGKVRVLGIRADAEQGKVGYSVQEFAAMDLPGDIFSSPLMVGGRIFVGCRDDRLHCLSITNPFN
;
A
#
# COMPACT_ATOMS: atom_id res chain seq x y z
N MET A 1 45.93 18.00 -0.31
CA MET A 1 46.20 17.38 1.01
C MET A 1 46.31 18.40 2.14
N ALA A 2 47.06 19.50 2.02
CA ALA A 2 47.12 20.54 3.06
C ALA A 2 45.78 21.27 3.32
N ALA A 3 44.92 21.45 2.30
CA ALA A 3 43.59 22.03 2.45
C ALA A 3 42.56 21.10 3.12
N ALA A 4 42.77 19.78 3.05
CA ALA A 4 41.93 18.80 3.75
C ALA A 4 42.37 18.64 5.23
N ALA A 5 43.65 18.86 5.52
CA ALA A 5 44.17 18.92 6.89
C ALA A 5 43.75 20.22 7.60
N ALA A 6 43.64 21.35 6.88
CA ALA A 6 43.15 22.61 7.45
C ALA A 6 41.65 22.58 7.80
N ALA A 7 40.83 21.81 7.06
CA ALA A 7 39.40 21.64 7.36
C ALA A 7 39.13 20.64 8.51
N ALA A 8 40.13 19.87 8.94
CA ALA A 8 40.03 18.92 10.05
C ALA A 8 40.45 19.53 11.41
N ALA A 9 40.94 20.77 11.43
CA ALA A 9 41.58 21.37 12.60
C ALA A 9 40.64 22.17 13.53
N GLU A 10 39.37 22.38 13.16
CA GLU A 10 38.35 22.99 14.04
C GLU A 10 36.99 22.31 13.81
N VAL A 11 36.85 21.05 14.24
CA VAL A 11 35.51 20.53 14.55
C VAL A 11 35.30 20.79 16.03
N ASP A 12 34.80 21.97 16.37
CA ASP A 12 34.27 22.23 17.71
C ASP A 12 33.26 21.12 18.04
N GLU A 13 33.53 20.37 19.11
CA GLU A 13 32.59 19.37 19.59
C GLU A 13 31.21 20.03 19.76
N PRO A 14 30.17 19.52 19.10
CA PRO A 14 28.86 20.14 19.15
C PRO A 14 28.30 20.11 20.58
N CYS A 15 27.83 21.26 21.07
CA CYS A 15 27.24 21.35 22.41
C CYS A 15 25.97 20.47 22.57
N CYS A 16 25.16 20.33 21.50
CA CYS A 16 24.00 19.45 21.41
C CYS A 16 23.63 19.18 19.94
N ILE A 17 22.78 18.19 19.69
CA ILE A 17 22.34 17.77 18.34
C ILE A 17 21.63 18.93 17.62
N SER A 18 20.74 19.65 18.31
CA SER A 18 19.98 20.75 17.71
C SER A 18 20.88 21.87 17.20
N HIS A 19 21.90 22.23 17.98
CA HIS A 19 22.87 23.27 17.58
C HIS A 19 23.78 22.78 16.45
N ALA A 20 24.18 21.51 16.46
CA ALA A 20 24.94 20.90 15.38
C ALA A 20 24.17 20.89 14.06
N PHE A 21 22.89 20.51 14.12
CA PHE A 21 21.98 20.52 12.98
C PHE A 21 21.78 21.93 12.42
N ASP A 22 21.49 22.93 13.28
CA ASP A 22 21.30 24.31 12.84
C ASP A 22 22.53 24.85 12.10
N ARG A 23 23.74 24.65 12.68
CA ARG A 23 25.01 25.03 12.04
C ARG A 23 25.21 24.33 10.69
N ALA A 24 24.92 23.03 10.61
CA ALA A 24 25.06 22.26 9.37
C ALA A 24 24.09 22.74 8.29
N ALA A 25 22.80 22.92 8.64
CA ALA A 25 21.76 23.32 7.71
C ALA A 25 21.93 24.76 7.19
N ARG A 26 22.43 25.69 8.03
CA ARG A 26 22.71 27.09 7.63
C ARG A 26 23.92 27.25 6.75
N ARG A 27 24.88 26.30 6.79
CA ARG A 27 26.10 26.37 5.97
C ARG A 27 25.80 26.33 4.48
N ASP A 28 24.79 25.55 4.07
CA ASP A 28 24.32 25.45 2.69
C ASP A 28 22.82 25.14 2.64
N PRO A 29 21.94 26.14 2.80
CA PRO A 29 20.49 25.93 2.89
C PRO A 29 19.87 25.35 1.62
N ALA A 30 20.47 25.60 0.45
CA ALA A 30 19.98 25.13 -0.84
C ALA A 30 20.34 23.66 -1.12
N ARG A 31 21.26 23.09 -0.33
CA ARG A 31 21.72 21.72 -0.49
C ARG A 31 20.61 20.72 -0.27
N LEU A 32 20.53 19.73 -1.15
CA LEU A 32 19.57 18.63 -1.04
C LEU A 32 19.83 17.85 0.25
N ALA A 33 18.84 17.85 1.15
CA ALA A 33 18.89 17.16 2.43
C ALA A 33 18.21 15.80 2.36
N VAL A 34 16.99 15.74 1.82
CA VAL A 34 16.17 14.51 1.85
C VAL A 34 15.51 14.24 0.50
N VAL A 35 15.49 12.98 0.09
CA VAL A 35 14.78 12.46 -1.09
C VAL A 35 13.86 11.32 -0.68
N HIS A 36 12.56 11.42 -1.00
CA HIS A 36 11.59 10.34 -0.78
C HIS A 36 11.40 9.52 -2.06
N ALA A 37 11.67 8.21 -2.01
CA ALA A 37 11.80 7.35 -3.19
C ALA A 37 10.49 6.70 -3.70
N GLY A 38 9.30 7.16 -3.27
CA GLY A 38 7.99 6.61 -3.67
C GLY A 38 6.91 7.62 -4.09
N ASP A 39 6.99 8.87 -3.61
CA ASP A 39 5.90 9.85 -3.75
C ASP A 39 6.25 10.89 -4.82
N GLY A 40 6.29 10.51 -6.10
CA GLY A 40 6.65 11.45 -7.17
C GLY A 40 8.06 12.06 -7.04
N GLY A 41 8.92 11.50 -6.18
CA GLY A 41 10.28 11.96 -5.95
C GLY A 41 10.39 13.27 -5.16
N ARG A 42 9.62 13.47 -4.08
CA ARG A 42 9.75 14.66 -3.20
C ARG A 42 11.20 14.89 -2.75
N ARG A 43 11.66 16.13 -2.89
CA ARG A 43 13.02 16.58 -2.55
C ARG A 43 12.96 17.78 -1.63
N PHE A 44 13.72 17.73 -0.54
CA PHE A 44 13.79 18.76 0.48
C PHE A 44 15.22 19.24 0.63
N ALA A 45 15.41 20.56 0.63
CA ALA A 45 16.69 21.19 0.90
C ALA A 45 16.94 21.32 2.41
N CYS A 46 18.19 21.60 2.81
CA CYS A 46 18.56 21.82 4.21
C CYS A 46 17.76 22.98 4.83
N GLY A 47 17.50 24.03 4.05
CA GLY A 47 16.67 25.17 4.46
C GLY A 47 15.21 24.80 4.69
N ASP A 48 14.62 23.93 3.86
CA ASP A 48 13.26 23.43 4.07
C ASP A 48 13.15 22.71 5.42
N LEU A 49 14.11 21.81 5.69
CA LEU A 49 14.15 21.05 6.94
C LEU A 49 14.40 21.95 8.15
N LEU A 50 15.30 22.92 8.05
CA LEU A 50 15.58 23.89 9.11
C LEU A 50 14.36 24.73 9.48
N CYS A 51 13.62 25.21 8.48
CA CYS A 51 12.40 25.97 8.71
C CYS A 51 11.30 25.11 9.31
N ALA A 52 11.13 23.88 8.83
CA ALA A 52 10.17 22.93 9.40
C ALA A 52 10.45 22.63 10.87
N VAL A 53 11.72 22.35 11.22
CA VAL A 53 12.16 22.16 12.61
C VAL A 53 11.88 23.39 13.46
N SER A 54 12.16 24.59 12.94
CA SER A 54 11.92 25.86 13.66
C SER A 54 10.44 26.11 13.93
N SER A 55 9.60 25.93 12.91
CA SER A 55 8.15 26.07 13.03
C SER A 55 7.57 25.06 14.01
N LEU A 56 7.96 23.79 13.87
CA LEU A 56 7.47 22.71 14.72
C LEU A 56 7.94 22.83 16.17
N SER A 57 9.16 23.29 16.42
CA SER A 57 9.66 23.50 17.79
C SER A 57 8.79 24.51 18.55
N ARG A 58 8.35 25.59 17.90
CA ARG A 58 7.44 26.57 18.51
C ARG A 58 6.07 25.98 18.80
N ARG A 59 5.52 25.19 17.86
CA ARG A 59 4.23 24.50 18.03
C ARG A 59 4.28 23.48 19.17
N ILE A 60 5.36 22.70 19.27
CA ILE A 60 5.59 21.76 20.36
C ILE A 60 5.71 22.52 21.69
N ALA A 61 6.53 23.57 21.76
CA ALA A 61 6.69 24.38 22.96
C ALA A 61 5.37 25.00 23.44
N ALA A 62 4.50 25.43 22.50
CA ALA A 62 3.19 25.98 22.81
C ALA A 62 2.16 24.93 23.24
N ALA A 63 2.24 23.71 22.69
CA ALA A 63 1.31 22.61 23.00
C ALA A 63 1.67 21.88 24.31
N LEU A 64 2.91 21.98 24.75
CA LEU A 64 3.38 21.36 25.97
C LEU A 64 2.80 22.08 27.22
N PRO A 65 2.24 21.36 28.20
CA PRO A 65 1.62 21.96 29.38
C PRO A 65 2.59 22.87 30.14
N ARG A 66 2.18 24.07 30.56
CA ARG A 66 3.02 24.92 31.43
C ARG A 66 3.24 24.23 32.78
N PRO A 67 4.45 24.28 33.37
CA PRO A 67 4.66 23.76 34.72
C PRO A 67 3.73 24.47 35.69
N SER A 68 2.98 23.72 36.49
CA SER A 68 2.07 24.23 37.51
C SER A 68 2.87 24.99 38.57
N THR A 69 2.85 26.32 38.52
CA THR A 69 3.20 27.17 39.66
C THR A 69 1.98 27.30 40.57
N ASP A 70 1.65 26.23 41.29
CA ASP A 70 0.61 26.27 42.31
C ASP A 70 1.24 26.65 43.66
N HIS A 71 1.28 27.95 43.93
CA HIS A 71 1.02 28.50 45.26
C HIS A 71 0.17 29.76 45.11
N PRO A 72 -1.08 29.77 45.60
CA PRO A 72 -1.87 30.99 45.67
C PRO A 72 -1.49 31.75 46.96
N GLY A 73 -0.86 32.91 46.80
CA GLY A 73 -0.57 33.81 47.91
C GLY A 73 0.50 34.85 47.61
N ASP A 74 0.04 36.09 47.47
CA ASP A 74 0.73 37.36 47.72
C ASP A 74 1.59 38.01 46.59
N ASP A 75 0.94 39.02 45.99
CA ASP A 75 1.37 40.40 45.70
C ASP A 75 2.66 40.74 44.92
N GLU A 76 2.41 41.60 43.93
CA GLU A 76 3.25 42.58 43.24
C GLU A 76 4.72 42.76 43.71
N SER A 77 5.68 42.46 42.83
CA SER A 77 6.84 43.33 42.48
C SER A 77 7.76 42.66 41.42
N PRO A 78 8.36 43.42 40.48
CA PRO A 78 9.27 42.88 39.47
C PRO A 78 10.72 42.87 39.99
N GLY A 79 11.32 41.69 40.16
CA GLY A 79 12.76 41.60 40.40
C GLY A 79 13.26 40.31 41.07
N CYS A 80 13.94 39.49 40.27
CA CYS A 80 15.09 38.67 40.63
C CYS A 80 14.91 37.35 41.43
N SER A 81 15.60 36.34 40.89
CA SER A 81 16.28 35.21 41.55
C SER A 81 15.48 33.95 41.92
N ASP A 82 15.44 33.01 40.98
CA ASP A 82 15.42 31.58 41.30
C ASP A 82 16.84 31.01 41.19
N ARG A 83 17.76 31.59 41.99
CA ARG A 83 19.13 31.10 42.22
C ARG A 83 19.19 30.43 43.58
N GLN A 84 18.68 29.20 43.73
CA GLN A 84 19.17 28.23 44.73
C GLN A 84 18.45 26.87 44.61
N ARG A 85 18.93 26.02 43.69
CA ARG A 85 18.92 24.55 43.86
C ARG A 85 20.13 23.99 43.11
N GLY A 86 21.11 23.49 43.84
CA GLY A 86 22.33 22.92 43.28
C GLY A 86 22.10 21.56 42.62
N GLY A 87 22.76 21.34 41.49
CA GLY A 87 23.36 20.04 41.11
C GLY A 87 22.54 18.99 40.35
N ALA A 88 21.22 19.01 40.32
CA ALA A 88 20.43 17.98 39.62
C ALA A 88 19.98 18.45 38.21
N GLY A 89 20.22 17.62 37.19
CA GLY A 89 19.80 17.89 35.81
C GLY A 89 18.29 18.07 35.66
N ALA A 90 17.85 18.70 34.58
CA ALA A 90 16.42 18.87 34.32
C ALA A 90 15.83 17.58 33.73
N THR A 91 14.80 17.03 34.36
CA THR A 91 14.06 15.89 33.82
C THR A 91 13.22 16.34 32.61
N PRO A 92 13.47 15.80 31.41
CA PRO A 92 12.69 16.16 30.22
C PRO A 92 11.31 15.49 30.23
N ARG A 93 10.34 16.13 29.60
CA ARG A 93 9.05 15.53 29.26
C ARG A 93 9.22 14.59 28.06
N VAL A 94 8.41 13.55 28.02
CA VAL A 94 8.41 12.59 26.91
C VAL A 94 7.39 13.03 25.86
N VAL A 95 7.85 13.23 24.63
CA VAL A 95 7.01 13.53 23.46
C VAL A 95 7.01 12.33 22.52
N GLY A 96 5.85 11.67 22.36
CA GLY A 96 5.73 10.56 21.41
C GLY A 96 5.74 11.05 19.97
N VAL A 97 6.47 10.40 19.08
CA VAL A 97 6.51 10.69 17.64
C VAL A 97 5.98 9.47 16.90
N TYR A 98 4.73 9.55 16.44
CA TYR A 98 4.03 8.48 15.74
C TYR A 98 4.15 8.66 14.23
N ALA A 99 5.13 7.98 13.62
CA ALA A 99 5.39 8.03 12.19
C ALA A 99 6.33 6.92 11.70
N SER A 100 6.16 6.54 10.44
CA SER A 100 7.14 5.73 9.70
C SER A 100 8.38 6.56 9.33
N PRO A 101 9.51 5.94 8.91
CA PRO A 101 10.65 6.69 8.35
C PRO A 101 10.21 7.66 7.26
N SER A 102 10.36 8.96 7.52
CA SER A 102 9.91 10.04 6.64
C SER A 102 10.67 11.34 6.94
N VAL A 103 10.55 12.36 6.08
CA VAL A 103 11.17 13.66 6.36
C VAL A 103 10.47 14.35 7.54
N GLU A 104 9.17 14.12 7.68
CA GLU A 104 8.33 14.63 8.75
C GLU A 104 8.76 14.02 10.10
N TYR A 105 9.11 12.73 10.14
CA TYR A 105 9.70 12.09 11.32
C TYR A 105 11.03 12.74 11.73
N VAL A 106 11.93 12.98 10.76
CA VAL A 106 13.22 13.65 11.02
C VAL A 106 13.00 15.06 11.59
N ALA A 107 12.08 15.84 10.99
CA ALA A 107 11.73 17.17 11.47
C ALA A 107 11.13 17.14 12.90
N ALA A 108 10.24 16.18 13.19
CA ALA A 108 9.64 16.00 14.50
C ALA A 108 10.67 15.68 15.58
N VAL A 109 11.58 14.72 15.33
CA VAL A 109 12.63 14.36 16.29
C VAL A 109 13.55 15.56 16.57
N LEU A 110 14.01 16.26 15.54
CA LEU A 110 14.87 17.44 15.71
C LEU A 110 14.16 18.59 16.43
N ALA A 111 12.86 18.76 16.22
CA ALA A 111 12.05 19.77 16.89
C ALA A 111 11.85 19.45 18.39
N VAL A 112 11.54 18.21 18.74
CA VAL A 112 11.48 17.76 20.15
C VAL A 112 12.82 17.98 20.85
N LEU A 113 13.92 17.61 20.19
CA LEU A 113 15.26 17.82 20.73
C LEU A 113 15.57 19.31 20.93
N ARG A 114 15.12 20.19 20.01
CA ARG A 114 15.30 21.65 20.12
C ARG A 114 14.51 22.24 21.28
N CYS A 115 13.35 21.67 21.63
CA CYS A 115 12.58 22.06 22.82
C CYS A 115 13.23 21.62 24.15
N GLY A 116 14.35 20.89 24.13
CA GLY A 116 14.97 20.35 25.34
C GLY A 116 14.30 19.06 25.86
N GLU A 117 13.30 18.54 25.15
CA GLU A 117 12.51 17.39 25.57
C GLU A 117 13.07 16.06 25.06
N ALA A 118 12.50 14.95 25.53
CA ALA A 118 12.87 13.60 25.10
C ALA A 118 11.83 13.04 24.12
N PHE A 119 12.25 12.55 22.96
CA PHE A 119 11.33 11.93 22.02
C PHE A 119 11.15 10.42 22.30
N LEU A 120 9.94 9.91 22.05
CA LEU A 120 9.61 8.48 22.08
C LEU A 120 9.15 8.07 20.68
N PRO A 121 9.93 7.29 19.91
CA PRO A 121 9.48 6.81 18.62
C PRO A 121 8.37 5.78 18.79
N LEU A 122 7.28 5.97 18.04
CA LEU A 122 6.14 5.05 17.99
C LEU A 122 5.95 4.62 16.54
N ASP A 123 6.22 3.34 16.27
CA ASP A 123 6.16 2.78 14.92
C ASP A 123 4.72 2.42 14.55
N PRO A 124 4.16 2.95 13.44
CA PRO A 124 2.80 2.63 13.01
C PRO A 124 2.56 1.17 12.66
N SER A 125 3.62 0.36 12.48
CA SER A 125 3.50 -1.09 12.28
C SER A 125 3.26 -1.89 13.57
N TRP A 126 3.35 -1.25 14.74
CA TRP A 126 3.04 -1.93 16.01
C TRP A 126 1.52 -2.14 16.18
N PRO A 127 1.11 -3.23 16.86
CA PRO A 127 -0.28 -3.37 17.29
C PRO A 127 -0.72 -2.19 18.16
N GLU A 128 -1.97 -1.75 18.01
CA GLU A 128 -2.48 -0.56 18.71
C GLU A 128 -2.31 -0.63 20.23
N ASP A 129 -2.59 -1.79 20.83
CA ASP A 129 -2.41 -2.05 22.26
C ASP A 129 -0.97 -1.77 22.72
N ARG A 130 0.01 -2.08 21.88
CA ARG A 130 1.43 -1.84 22.17
C ARG A 130 1.77 -0.36 22.10
N VAL A 131 1.22 0.37 21.13
CA VAL A 131 1.37 1.83 21.03
C VAL A 131 0.75 2.50 22.26
N ARG A 132 -0.49 2.16 22.61
CA ARG A 132 -1.18 2.70 23.79
C ARG A 132 -0.44 2.38 25.09
N SER A 133 0.03 1.13 25.23
CA SER A 133 0.82 0.73 26.39
C SER A 133 2.14 1.49 26.50
N ALA A 134 2.83 1.76 25.39
CA ALA A 134 4.07 2.53 25.39
C ALA A 134 3.82 3.99 25.78
N VAL A 135 2.80 4.63 25.20
CA VAL A 135 2.38 6.01 25.53
C VAL A 135 1.99 6.15 27.00
N SER A 136 1.22 5.20 27.52
CA SER A 136 0.79 5.18 28.93
C SER A 136 1.98 4.95 29.86
N ALA A 137 2.82 3.94 29.58
CA ALA A 137 3.99 3.63 30.41
C ALA A 137 5.04 4.74 30.41
N SER A 138 5.07 5.58 29.37
CA SER A 138 6.00 6.70 29.30
C SER A 138 5.48 8.01 29.89
N ASN A 139 4.22 8.05 30.32
CA ASN A 139 3.53 9.28 30.72
C ASN A 139 3.76 10.42 29.69
N ALA A 140 3.53 10.12 28.40
CA ALA A 140 3.83 11.06 27.33
C ALA A 140 3.04 12.37 27.50
N ALA A 141 3.73 13.51 27.43
CA ALA A 141 3.13 14.83 27.61
C ALA A 141 2.45 15.36 26.33
N LEU A 142 2.88 14.87 25.17
CA LEU A 142 2.39 15.26 23.85
C LEU A 142 2.68 14.12 22.87
N LEU A 143 1.79 13.91 21.90
CA LEU A 143 2.05 13.06 20.73
C LEU A 143 2.13 13.92 19.48
N VAL A 144 3.15 13.71 18.67
CA VAL A 144 3.31 14.31 17.34
C VAL A 144 3.04 13.23 16.31
N SER A 145 2.00 13.40 15.50
CA SER A 145 1.67 12.49 14.40
C SER A 145 2.15 13.09 13.07
N ALA A 146 2.88 12.30 12.27
CA ALA A 146 3.57 12.79 11.08
C ALA A 146 3.50 11.81 9.91
N GLY A 147 3.01 12.25 8.74
CA GLY A 147 3.11 11.47 7.49
C GLY A 147 2.31 10.16 7.42
N VAL A 148 1.20 10.04 8.16
CA VAL A 148 0.30 8.87 8.12
C VAL A 148 -1.10 9.34 7.70
N SER A 149 -1.59 8.86 6.55
CA SER A 149 -2.81 9.32 5.87
C SER A 149 -4.11 8.66 6.38
N HIS A 150 -4.04 7.64 7.24
CA HIS A 150 -5.20 6.91 7.75
C HIS A 150 -5.15 6.75 9.28
N GLU A 151 -6.25 7.20 9.91
CA GLU A 151 -6.80 6.81 11.23
C GLU A 151 -6.11 7.26 12.55
N ASP A 152 -6.46 8.46 12.97
CA ASP A 152 -7.41 8.81 14.04
C ASP A 152 -7.80 7.84 15.20
N ASP A 153 -7.82 6.51 15.12
CA ASP A 153 -8.39 5.69 16.22
C ASP A 153 -7.38 5.18 17.25
N VAL A 154 -6.13 4.91 16.85
CA VAL A 154 -5.07 4.51 17.79
C VAL A 154 -4.79 5.61 18.82
N LEU A 155 -4.78 6.87 18.35
CA LEU A 155 -4.42 8.04 19.15
C LEU A 155 -5.62 8.69 19.86
N LYS A 156 -6.87 8.48 19.40
CA LYS A 156 -8.10 8.99 20.08
C LYS A 156 -8.27 8.46 21.50
N GLY A 157 -7.78 7.25 21.79
CA GLY A 157 -7.83 6.63 23.11
C GLY A 157 -6.71 7.06 24.07
N CYS A 158 -5.77 7.90 23.64
CA CYS A 158 -4.64 8.34 24.46
C CYS A 158 -5.02 9.54 25.34
N SER A 159 -4.53 9.57 26.58
CA SER A 159 -4.83 10.62 27.57
C SER A 159 -4.07 11.94 27.38
N CYS A 160 -3.24 12.06 26.34
CA CYS A 160 -2.34 13.19 26.11
C CYS A 160 -2.66 13.92 24.79
N PRO A 161 -2.37 15.24 24.70
CA PRO A 161 -2.67 16.03 23.51
C PRO A 161 -1.93 15.50 22.27
N VAL A 162 -2.53 15.67 21.09
CA VAL A 162 -1.97 15.24 19.80
C VAL A 162 -1.76 16.44 18.89
N LEU A 163 -0.51 16.71 18.50
CA LEU A 163 -0.11 17.67 17.49
C LEU A 163 0.04 16.97 16.15
N ARG A 164 -0.76 17.36 15.15
CA ARG A 164 -0.71 16.76 13.81
C ARG A 164 0.13 17.59 12.85
N LEU A 165 1.00 16.92 12.10
CA LEU A 165 1.68 17.48 10.94
C LEU A 165 0.86 17.15 9.70
N ASN A 166 0.05 18.11 9.26
CA ASN A 166 -0.73 18.00 8.04
C ASN A 166 0.12 18.47 6.85
N GLY A 167 0.25 17.64 5.82
CA GLY A 167 0.84 18.04 4.54
C GLY A 167 2.37 18.06 4.45
N ASP A 168 2.87 18.58 3.32
CA ASP A 168 4.29 18.80 3.03
C ASP A 168 4.91 19.69 4.12
N ILE A 169 6.12 19.37 4.61
CA ILE A 169 6.84 20.17 5.62
C ILE A 169 7.00 21.65 5.23
N ARG A 170 6.84 22.01 3.95
CA ARG A 170 6.83 23.37 3.43
C ARG A 170 5.52 24.13 3.67
N GLN A 171 4.39 23.46 3.90
CA GLN A 171 3.11 24.14 4.12
C GLN A 171 3.09 24.95 5.42
N GLY A 172 3.86 24.54 6.44
CA GLY A 172 4.06 25.32 7.67
C GLY A 172 4.91 26.59 7.52
N LEU A 173 5.32 26.96 6.29
CA LEU A 173 6.02 28.21 5.97
C LEU A 173 5.06 29.38 5.69
N TYR A 174 3.79 29.10 5.39
CA TYR A 174 2.80 30.09 4.95
C TYR A 174 1.68 30.37 5.97
N ASP A 175 1.68 29.69 7.12
CA ASP A 175 0.89 30.13 8.28
C ASP A 175 1.47 31.47 8.73
N GLY A 176 0.70 32.53 8.45
CA GLY A 176 1.19 33.90 8.31
C GLY A 176 1.85 34.50 9.54
N GLU A 177 2.33 35.72 9.32
CA GLU A 177 2.68 36.71 10.33
C GLU A 177 1.59 36.85 11.41
N VAL A 178 1.57 35.95 12.38
CA VAL A 178 0.98 36.22 13.69
C VAL A 178 2.09 36.90 14.49
N GLY A 179 2.09 38.23 14.47
CA GLY A 179 2.94 39.01 15.35
C GLY A 179 2.64 38.70 16.80
N ILE A 180 3.54 37.98 17.47
CA ILE A 180 3.81 38.09 18.91
C ILE A 180 5.33 38.08 19.06
N GLY A 181 5.89 39.15 19.60
CA GLY A 181 7.31 39.40 19.68
C GLY A 181 8.09 38.40 20.54
N GLY A 182 9.37 38.22 20.18
CA GLY A 182 10.50 38.09 21.10
C GLY A 182 10.45 36.96 22.12
N ASP A 183 10.76 35.74 21.69
CA ASP A 183 11.81 34.95 22.35
C ASP A 183 12.25 33.83 21.40
N GLU A 184 13.50 33.90 20.96
CA GLU A 184 14.15 32.78 20.28
C GLU A 184 14.29 31.67 21.31
N LEU A 185 13.71 30.48 21.07
CA LEU A 185 13.85 29.32 21.95
C LEU A 185 15.34 29.10 22.23
N ALA A 186 15.75 29.33 23.48
CA ALA A 186 17.12 29.13 23.92
C ALA A 186 17.55 27.69 23.61
N TRP A 187 18.80 27.51 23.19
CA TRP A 187 19.28 26.18 22.83
C TRP A 187 19.35 25.31 24.09
N PRO A 188 19.09 23.98 23.98
CA PRO A 188 19.19 23.10 25.14
C PRO A 188 20.54 23.18 25.86
N CYS A 189 21.63 23.47 25.12
CA CYS A 189 22.97 23.60 25.68
C CYS A 189 23.25 24.97 26.35
N GLU A 190 22.37 25.96 26.19
CA GLU A 190 22.46 27.27 26.86
C GLU A 190 21.77 27.27 28.23
N HIS A 191 21.03 26.21 28.55
CA HIS A 191 20.39 26.06 29.85
C HIS A 191 21.42 25.72 30.92
N GLU A 192 21.31 26.35 32.10
CA GLU A 192 22.20 26.09 33.25
C GLU A 192 22.10 24.64 33.78
N ARG A 193 21.05 23.89 33.38
CA ARG A 193 20.82 22.49 33.75
C ARG A 193 20.63 21.62 32.50
N PRO A 194 21.58 20.75 32.14
CA PRO A 194 21.42 19.84 31.00
C PRO A 194 20.31 18.82 31.28
N ARG A 195 19.64 18.38 30.21
CA ARG A 195 18.61 17.32 30.29
C ARG A 195 19.23 15.97 30.65
N GLU A 196 18.50 15.20 31.46
CA GLU A 196 18.97 13.89 31.95
C GLU A 196 19.02 12.82 30.86
N PHE A 197 18.08 12.85 29.90
CA PHE A 197 18.02 11.98 28.73
C PHE A 197 17.39 12.73 27.54
N CYS A 198 17.45 12.20 26.32
CA CYS A 198 16.88 12.86 25.14
C CYS A 198 16.00 11.95 24.27
N TYR A 199 15.93 10.66 24.59
CA TYR A 199 14.99 9.75 23.97
C TYR A 199 14.59 8.62 24.92
N VAL A 200 13.42 8.04 24.67
CA VAL A 200 12.95 6.82 25.32
C VAL A 200 12.71 5.77 24.25
N MET A 201 13.42 4.64 24.31
CA MET A 201 13.19 3.52 23.40
C MET A 201 12.70 2.29 24.16
N PHE A 202 11.52 1.78 23.79
CA PHE A 202 11.01 0.56 24.40
C PHE A 202 11.73 -0.67 23.84
N THR A 203 12.25 -1.46 24.76
CA THR A 203 12.81 -2.80 24.51
C THR A 203 11.89 -3.85 25.12
N SER A 204 11.94 -5.05 24.60
CA SER A 204 11.36 -6.27 25.19
C SER A 204 11.98 -6.56 26.57
N GLY A 205 11.13 -6.86 27.56
CA GLY A 205 11.58 -7.03 28.95
C GLY A 205 11.61 -8.50 29.37
N SER A 206 12.64 -8.89 30.13
CA SER A 206 12.74 -10.22 30.75
C SER A 206 11.60 -10.58 31.72
N THR A 207 10.79 -9.60 32.13
CA THR A 207 9.61 -9.76 32.98
C THR A 207 8.30 -9.85 32.17
N GLY A 208 8.38 -9.93 30.84
CA GLY A 208 7.23 -9.97 29.93
C GLY A 208 6.52 -8.64 29.69
N ARG A 209 7.09 -7.51 30.15
CA ARG A 209 6.58 -6.15 29.86
C ARG A 209 7.68 -5.31 29.21
N PRO A 210 7.39 -4.52 28.17
CA PRO A 210 8.37 -3.64 27.55
C PRO A 210 9.02 -2.66 28.54
N LYS A 211 10.34 -2.47 28.45
CA LYS A 211 11.13 -1.55 29.28
C LYS A 211 11.59 -0.35 28.45
N GLY A 212 11.22 0.86 28.87
CA GLY A 212 11.70 2.10 28.26
C GLY A 212 13.14 2.40 28.66
N VAL A 213 14.05 2.46 27.69
CA VAL A 213 15.46 2.84 27.87
C VAL A 213 15.58 4.36 27.70
N CYS A 214 15.97 5.07 28.76
CA CYS A 214 16.20 6.52 28.74
C CYS A 214 17.62 6.81 28.23
N GLY A 215 17.75 7.09 26.94
CA GLY A 215 19.06 7.29 26.30
C GLY A 215 19.55 8.73 26.33
N MET A 216 20.88 8.89 26.38
CA MET A 216 21.52 10.20 26.51
C MET A 216 21.98 10.77 25.16
N GLU A 217 21.88 12.09 25.01
CA GLU A 217 22.36 12.81 23.83
C GLU A 217 23.88 12.66 23.64
N LYS A 218 24.62 12.66 24.76
CA LYS A 218 26.08 12.46 24.78
C LYS A 218 26.48 11.14 24.09
N GLY A 219 25.72 10.06 24.30
CA GLY A 219 26.00 8.76 23.70
C GLY A 219 25.81 8.78 22.18
N LEU A 220 24.73 9.41 21.70
CA LEU A 220 24.47 9.57 20.27
C LEU A 220 25.55 10.42 19.58
N LEU A 221 25.91 11.56 20.16
CA LEU A 221 26.97 12.43 19.63
C LEU A 221 28.32 11.73 19.64
N ASN A 222 28.64 10.96 20.69
CA ASN A 222 29.88 10.19 20.76
C ASN A 222 29.98 9.17 19.62
N ARG A 223 28.92 8.39 19.39
CA ARG A 223 28.85 7.42 18.28
C ARG A 223 29.00 8.10 16.92
N PHE A 224 28.28 9.21 16.69
CA PHE A 224 28.37 10.00 15.47
C PHE A 224 29.79 10.54 15.24
N LEU A 225 30.38 11.22 16.22
CA LEU A 225 31.71 11.83 16.12
C LEU A 225 32.81 10.78 15.94
N TRP A 226 32.68 9.60 16.58
CA TRP A 226 33.59 8.49 16.34
C TRP A 226 33.55 8.03 14.88
N MET A 227 32.35 7.78 14.33
CA MET A 227 32.20 7.33 12.95
C MET A 227 32.66 8.41 11.96
N GLN A 228 32.36 9.68 12.23
CA GLN A 228 32.78 10.80 11.38
C GLN A 228 34.30 11.02 11.40
N ARG A 229 34.98 10.80 12.54
CA ARG A 229 36.46 10.84 12.60
C ARG A 229 37.11 9.69 11.85
N ARG A 230 36.52 8.49 11.91
CA ARG A 230 37.04 7.29 11.25
C ARG A 230 36.79 7.30 9.74
N ASN A 231 35.56 7.58 9.36
CA ASN A 231 35.06 7.54 8.00
C ASN A 231 34.21 8.79 7.75
N PRO A 232 34.84 9.94 7.44
CA PRO A 232 34.13 11.19 7.26
C PRO A 232 33.20 11.13 6.05
N LEU A 233 31.98 11.63 6.21
CA LEU A 233 31.08 11.88 5.08
C LEU A 233 31.57 13.06 4.25
N CYS A 234 31.50 12.90 2.93
CA CYS A 234 31.81 13.93 1.93
C CYS A 234 30.53 14.47 1.28
N SER A 235 30.69 15.52 0.47
CA SER A 235 29.57 16.17 -0.20
C SER A 235 28.80 15.27 -1.16
N ASP A 236 29.47 14.25 -1.71
CA ASP A 236 28.91 13.39 -2.76
C ASP A 236 28.39 12.07 -2.19
N ASP A 237 28.43 11.91 -0.87
CA ASP A 237 27.85 10.75 -0.21
C ASP A 237 26.33 10.82 -0.19
N VAL A 238 25.71 9.65 -0.24
CA VAL A 238 24.27 9.48 -0.16
C VAL A 238 23.98 8.38 0.84
N LEU A 239 23.23 8.71 1.88
CA LEU A 239 22.85 7.79 2.95
C LEU A 239 21.43 7.29 2.70
N LEU A 240 21.10 6.18 3.35
CA LEU A 240 19.78 5.59 3.32
C LEU A 240 19.19 5.52 4.74
N PHE A 241 17.99 6.07 4.92
CA PHE A 241 17.19 5.93 6.13
C PHE A 241 16.06 4.94 5.89
N LYS A 242 16.30 3.68 6.22
CA LYS A 242 15.37 2.55 5.99
C LYS A 242 14.95 1.85 7.28
N THR A 243 15.79 1.96 8.31
CA THR A 243 15.64 1.21 9.55
C THR A 243 14.37 1.69 10.26
N SER A 244 13.59 0.75 10.79
CA SER A 244 12.38 1.07 11.54
C SER A 244 12.72 1.97 12.73
N VAL A 245 11.84 2.94 13.01
CA VAL A 245 11.99 3.89 14.12
C VAL A 245 12.01 3.21 15.50
N SER A 246 11.57 1.95 15.55
CA SER A 246 11.64 1.07 16.72
C SER A 246 13.07 0.72 17.16
N PHE A 247 14.06 0.86 16.28
CA PHE A 247 15.44 0.43 16.53
C PHE A 247 16.39 1.61 16.64
N VAL A 248 17.29 1.57 17.61
CA VAL A 248 18.23 2.68 17.88
C VAL A 248 19.12 3.07 16.69
N ASP A 249 19.40 2.13 15.78
CA ASP A 249 20.23 2.39 14.59
C ASP A 249 19.61 3.35 13.58
N HIS A 250 18.28 3.53 13.62
CA HIS A 250 17.61 4.52 12.79
C HIS A 250 18.14 5.94 13.08
N LEU A 251 18.51 6.23 14.34
CA LEU A 251 19.06 7.51 14.75
C LEU A 251 20.38 7.78 14.05
N GLN A 252 21.26 6.78 13.98
CA GLN A 252 22.55 6.92 13.31
C GLN A 252 22.36 7.19 11.81
N GLU A 253 21.38 6.55 11.15
CA GLU A 253 21.12 6.73 9.72
C GLU A 253 20.80 8.20 9.38
N PHE A 254 19.79 8.80 10.02
CA PHE A 254 19.41 10.18 9.68
C PHE A 254 20.28 11.24 10.36
N LEU A 255 20.75 11.03 11.62
CA LEU A 255 21.62 12.01 12.29
C LEU A 255 22.93 12.17 11.54
N SER A 256 23.50 11.08 11.01
CA SER A 256 24.72 11.17 10.20
C SER A 256 24.52 12.10 9.00
N ALA A 257 23.37 12.04 8.33
CA ALA A 257 23.08 12.85 7.16
C ALA A 257 22.81 14.32 7.53
N VAL A 258 21.92 14.59 8.49
CA VAL A 258 21.51 15.96 8.82
C VAL A 258 22.61 16.76 9.50
N LEU A 259 23.49 16.11 10.29
CA LEU A 259 24.60 16.78 10.98
C LEU A 259 25.79 17.09 10.06
N THR A 260 25.86 16.46 8.88
CA THR A 260 26.89 16.74 7.85
C THR A 260 26.30 17.37 6.58
N SER A 261 25.01 17.69 6.59
CA SER A 261 24.24 18.14 5.42
C SER A 261 24.38 17.19 4.21
N THR A 262 24.54 15.89 4.44
CA THR A 262 24.65 14.88 3.37
C THR A 262 23.26 14.42 2.93
N THR A 263 23.10 14.06 1.65
CA THR A 263 21.81 13.63 1.11
C THR A 263 21.33 12.35 1.80
N LEU A 264 20.11 12.37 2.33
CA LEU A 264 19.41 11.23 2.92
C LEU A 264 18.31 10.75 1.97
N VAL A 265 18.34 9.48 1.59
CA VAL A 265 17.27 8.85 0.81
C VAL A 265 16.39 8.06 1.76
N ILE A 266 15.07 8.23 1.63
CA ILE A 266 14.06 7.47 2.36
C ILE A 266 13.34 6.56 1.36
N PRO A 267 13.34 5.23 1.55
CA PRO A 267 12.71 4.28 0.64
C PRO A 267 11.17 4.36 0.73
N PRO A 268 10.44 3.95 -0.33
CA PRO A 268 8.97 3.93 -0.32
C PRO A 268 8.44 2.97 0.75
N ASN A 269 7.33 3.31 1.42
CA ASN A 269 6.80 2.53 2.56
C ASN A 269 6.62 1.01 2.29
N ASN A 270 6.36 0.63 1.04
CA ASN A 270 6.17 -0.76 0.61
C ASN A 270 7.45 -1.55 0.31
N TRP A 271 8.65 -0.94 0.40
CA TRP A 271 9.91 -1.62 0.07
C TRP A 271 10.14 -2.91 0.89
N ARG A 272 9.57 -2.98 2.09
CA ARG A 272 9.65 -4.15 2.99
C ARG A 272 8.87 -5.36 2.48
N ALA A 273 7.84 -5.16 1.65
CA ALA A 273 7.10 -6.25 1.01
C ALA A 273 7.94 -6.96 -0.06
N ASN A 274 8.91 -6.26 -0.66
CA ASN A 274 9.88 -6.83 -1.58
C ASN A 274 11.30 -6.36 -1.22
N PRO A 275 11.96 -7.00 -0.23
CA PRO A 275 13.28 -6.59 0.23
C PRO A 275 14.35 -6.57 -0.87
N ALA A 276 14.21 -7.41 -1.91
CA ALA A 276 15.12 -7.42 -3.06
C ALA A 276 15.11 -6.08 -3.83
N SER A 277 13.98 -5.34 -3.80
CA SER A 277 13.89 -3.99 -4.38
C SER A 277 14.89 -3.00 -3.77
N LEU A 278 15.35 -3.23 -2.52
CA LEU A 278 16.34 -2.42 -1.84
C LEU A 278 17.67 -2.36 -2.61
N ALA A 279 18.10 -3.49 -3.21
CA ALA A 279 19.31 -3.51 -4.03
C ALA A 279 19.18 -2.63 -5.29
N ASN A 280 17.99 -2.54 -5.86
CA ASN A 280 17.71 -1.65 -6.99
C ASN A 280 17.66 -0.18 -6.55
N LEU A 281 17.16 0.10 -5.35
CA LEU A 281 17.18 1.44 -4.76
C LEU A 281 18.61 1.92 -4.48
N ILE A 282 19.46 1.04 -3.91
CA ILE A 282 20.89 1.31 -3.71
C ILE A 282 21.54 1.77 -5.03
N LYS A 283 21.27 1.06 -6.12
CA LYS A 283 21.75 1.40 -7.46
C LYS A 283 21.16 2.72 -7.98
N ALA A 284 19.83 2.87 -7.92
CA ALA A 284 19.11 3.99 -8.52
C ALA A 284 19.50 5.35 -7.90
N TYR A 285 19.66 5.39 -6.58
CA TYR A 285 20.01 6.60 -5.84
C TYR A 285 21.51 6.72 -5.53
N ARG A 286 22.33 5.76 -5.98
CA ARG A 286 23.78 5.69 -5.76
C ARG A 286 24.16 5.80 -4.28
N ILE A 287 23.49 5.01 -3.44
CA ILE A 287 23.72 4.99 -2.00
C ILE A 287 25.18 4.62 -1.72
N SER A 288 25.90 5.47 -0.98
CA SER A 288 27.33 5.29 -0.70
C SER A 288 27.62 4.70 0.67
N ARG A 289 26.71 4.86 1.63
CA ARG A 289 26.79 4.25 2.96
C ARG A 289 25.45 3.67 3.36
N VAL A 290 25.45 2.41 3.81
CA VAL A 290 24.27 1.74 4.34
C VAL A 290 24.60 0.96 5.62
N THR A 291 23.73 1.05 6.61
CA THR A 291 23.71 0.19 7.79
C THR A 291 22.71 -0.92 7.56
N ILE A 292 23.07 -2.18 7.77
CA ILE A 292 22.21 -3.33 7.46
C ILE A 292 22.44 -4.47 8.46
N VAL A 293 21.39 -5.23 8.75
CA VAL A 293 21.52 -6.46 9.54
C VAL A 293 21.98 -7.60 8.62
N PRO A 294 22.84 -8.52 9.08
CA PRO A 294 23.31 -9.70 8.33
C PRO A 294 22.20 -10.43 7.56
N SER A 295 21.07 -10.72 8.21
CA SER A 295 19.93 -11.42 7.59
C SER A 295 19.34 -10.69 6.38
N LEU A 296 19.15 -9.37 6.46
CA LEU A 296 18.65 -8.57 5.34
C LEU A 296 19.68 -8.52 4.20
N MET A 297 20.98 -8.52 4.52
CA MET A 297 22.01 -8.57 3.49
C MET A 297 21.94 -9.85 2.69
N GLU A 298 21.80 -11.02 3.33
CA GLU A 298 21.67 -12.31 2.64
C GLU A 298 20.56 -12.32 1.60
N ILE A 299 19.43 -11.69 1.91
CA ILE A 299 18.26 -11.61 1.02
C ILE A 299 18.53 -10.72 -0.20
N ILE A 300 19.17 -9.56 -0.01
CA ILE A 300 19.40 -8.61 -1.11
C ILE A 300 20.64 -8.95 -1.94
N LEU A 301 21.57 -9.74 -1.39
CA LEU A 301 22.88 -10.02 -1.96
C LEU A 301 22.82 -10.56 -3.40
N PRO A 302 21.94 -11.50 -3.78
CA PRO A 302 21.85 -11.98 -5.17
C PRO A 302 21.47 -10.88 -6.17
N THR A 303 20.54 -9.99 -5.77
CA THR A 303 20.13 -8.86 -6.64
C THR A 303 21.22 -7.80 -6.69
N LEU A 304 21.92 -7.57 -5.58
CA LEU A 304 23.05 -6.66 -5.50
C LEU A 304 24.22 -7.13 -6.38
N GLU A 305 24.55 -8.42 -6.34
CA GLU A 305 25.57 -9.07 -7.19
C GLU A 305 25.27 -8.90 -8.68
N LYS A 306 24.01 -9.11 -9.09
CA LYS A 306 23.55 -8.85 -10.46
C LYS A 306 23.76 -7.39 -10.86
N ASN A 307 23.43 -6.45 -9.96
CA ASN A 307 23.58 -5.02 -10.23
C ASN A 307 25.05 -4.59 -10.37
N ILE A 308 25.94 -5.14 -9.55
CA ILE A 308 27.38 -4.88 -9.58
C ILE A 308 28.02 -5.49 -10.83
N SER A 309 27.64 -6.70 -11.21
CA SER A 309 28.11 -7.37 -12.43
C SER A 309 27.79 -6.57 -13.71
N CYS A 310 26.75 -5.73 -13.67
CA CYS A 310 26.43 -4.79 -14.75
C CYS A 310 27.23 -3.46 -14.69
N GLY A 311 28.28 -3.37 -13.88
CA GLY A 311 29.21 -2.24 -13.80
C GLY A 311 28.80 -1.12 -12.81
N TYR A 312 27.87 -1.38 -11.88
CA TYR A 312 27.37 -0.36 -10.95
C TYR A 312 27.65 -0.72 -9.48
N ASN A 313 28.71 -0.14 -8.89
CA ASN A 313 28.91 -0.14 -7.43
C ASN A 313 29.06 1.30 -6.93
N SER A 314 28.16 1.72 -6.03
CA SER A 314 28.21 3.03 -5.36
C SER A 314 28.55 2.93 -3.88
N LEU A 315 28.50 1.72 -3.30
CA LEU A 315 28.70 1.48 -1.88
C LEU A 315 30.19 1.62 -1.53
N LYS A 316 30.50 2.68 -0.78
CA LYS A 316 31.84 2.91 -0.21
C LYS A 316 31.98 2.23 1.14
N ILE A 317 30.92 2.28 1.97
CA ILE A 317 30.92 1.74 3.33
C ILE A 317 29.65 0.94 3.58
N LEU A 318 29.84 -0.30 4.03
CA LEU A 318 28.79 -1.21 4.46
C LEU A 318 28.96 -1.48 5.95
N VAL A 319 27.95 -1.11 6.74
CA VAL A 319 27.96 -1.31 8.20
C VAL A 319 27.01 -2.46 8.53
N PHE A 320 27.55 -3.50 9.15
CA PHE A 320 26.76 -4.55 9.80
C PHE A 320 26.54 -4.20 11.27
N SER A 321 25.31 -4.31 11.74
CA SER A 321 24.94 -4.09 13.13
C SER A 321 23.75 -4.99 13.48
N GLY A 322 23.47 -5.14 14.76
CA GLY A 322 22.25 -5.80 15.25
C GLY A 322 22.34 -7.31 15.37
N GLU A 323 23.03 -8.04 14.48
CA GLU A 323 23.15 -9.51 14.53
C GLU A 323 24.60 -10.00 14.41
N ILE A 324 24.81 -11.29 14.65
CA ILE A 324 26.11 -11.92 14.43
C ILE A 324 26.39 -11.95 12.93
N LEU A 325 27.49 -11.32 12.50
CA LEU A 325 27.99 -11.47 11.14
C LEU A 325 28.75 -12.79 11.01
N SER A 326 28.21 -13.71 10.21
CA SER A 326 28.82 -15.01 9.94
C SER A 326 30.06 -14.86 9.04
N LEU A 327 31.05 -15.73 9.24
CA LEU A 327 32.24 -15.76 8.37
C LEU A 327 31.87 -16.09 6.91
N VAL A 328 30.83 -16.90 6.70
CA VAL A 328 30.35 -17.28 5.37
C VAL A 328 29.76 -16.08 4.64
N LEU A 329 28.86 -15.34 5.30
CA LEU A 329 28.26 -14.15 4.72
C LEU A 329 29.32 -13.09 4.42
N TRP A 330 30.23 -12.84 5.37
CA TRP A 330 31.32 -11.88 5.15
C TRP A 330 32.17 -12.23 3.92
N LYS A 331 32.57 -13.50 3.75
CA LYS A 331 33.36 -13.94 2.58
C LYS A 331 32.64 -13.60 1.28
N ARG A 332 31.36 -13.99 1.19
CA ARG A 332 30.53 -13.76 -0.01
C ARG A 332 30.36 -12.26 -0.30
N VAL A 333 30.09 -11.46 0.73
CA VAL A 333 29.96 -9.99 0.58
C VAL A 333 31.27 -9.38 0.12
N ARG A 334 32.41 -9.80 0.66
CA ARG A 334 33.74 -9.29 0.28
C ARG A 334 34.11 -9.65 -1.16
N GLU A 335 33.73 -10.83 -1.63
CA GLU A 335 33.93 -11.26 -3.02
C GLU A 335 33.13 -10.39 -4.00
N ILE A 336 31.89 -10.06 -3.65
CA ILE A 336 31.00 -9.25 -4.48
C ILE A 336 31.34 -7.75 -4.41
N LEU A 337 31.80 -7.28 -3.25
CA LEU A 337 32.12 -5.87 -2.96
C LEU A 337 33.57 -5.68 -2.48
N PRO A 338 34.58 -5.96 -3.33
CA PRO A 338 35.99 -5.96 -2.91
C PRO A 338 36.51 -4.57 -2.51
N GLU A 339 35.98 -3.51 -3.11
CA GLU A 339 36.37 -2.10 -2.86
C GLU A 339 35.57 -1.42 -1.74
N THR A 340 34.58 -2.10 -1.17
CA THR A 340 33.71 -1.54 -0.13
C THR A 340 34.32 -1.80 1.25
N THR A 341 34.41 -0.76 2.07
CA THR A 341 34.82 -0.92 3.47
C THR A 341 33.69 -1.56 4.27
N ILE A 342 33.94 -2.74 4.84
CA ILE A 342 32.97 -3.49 5.65
C ILE A 342 33.31 -3.33 7.13
N ILE A 343 32.36 -2.81 7.91
CA ILE A 343 32.52 -2.59 9.35
C ILE A 343 31.45 -3.39 10.09
N ASN A 344 31.86 -4.15 11.10
CA ASN A 344 30.95 -4.86 11.99
C ASN A 344 30.86 -4.09 13.31
N LEU A 345 29.66 -3.64 13.67
CA LEU A 345 29.38 -2.91 14.91
C LEU A 345 28.61 -3.79 15.89
N TYR A 346 28.81 -3.53 17.17
CA TYR A 346 28.06 -4.17 18.23
C TYR A 346 27.69 -3.17 19.33
N GLY A 347 26.47 -3.32 19.80
CA GLY A 347 26.00 -2.81 21.07
C GLY A 347 24.54 -3.17 21.31
N THR A 348 23.93 -2.40 22.21
CA THR A 348 22.54 -2.53 22.66
C THR A 348 21.89 -1.14 22.76
N THR A 349 20.57 -1.11 22.90
CA THR A 349 19.82 0.15 23.08
C THR A 349 20.31 0.93 24.31
N GLU A 350 20.68 0.23 25.38
CA GLU A 350 21.21 0.78 26.64
C GLU A 350 22.61 1.40 26.51
N VAL A 351 23.30 1.19 25.39
CA VAL A 351 24.61 1.78 25.09
C VAL A 351 24.56 2.70 23.87
N SER A 352 23.43 3.36 23.64
CA SER A 352 23.21 4.29 22.50
C SER A 352 23.46 3.65 21.12
N GLY A 353 23.19 2.34 21.02
CA GLY A 353 23.28 1.56 19.80
C GLY A 353 24.55 0.75 19.69
N ASP A 354 25.70 1.37 19.41
CA ASP A 354 26.97 0.66 19.24
C ASP A 354 28.03 1.18 20.21
N CYS A 355 28.77 0.24 20.82
CA CYS A 355 29.88 0.53 21.73
C CYS A 355 31.20 -0.14 21.30
N THR A 356 31.18 -1.09 20.37
CA THR A 356 32.39 -1.66 19.77
C THR A 356 32.31 -1.71 18.25
N PHE A 357 33.46 -1.79 17.60
CA PHE A 357 33.58 -1.93 16.16
C PHE A 357 34.72 -2.87 15.76
N PHE A 358 34.56 -3.51 14.62
CA PHE A 358 35.60 -4.27 13.95
C PHE A 358 35.68 -3.90 12.47
N ASP A 359 36.89 -3.65 11.98
CA ASP A 359 37.14 -3.42 10.55
C ASP A 359 37.43 -4.75 9.87
N CYS A 360 36.52 -5.17 8.99
CA CYS A 360 36.59 -6.52 8.44
C CYS A 360 37.76 -6.72 7.46
N LYS A 361 38.51 -5.65 7.12
CA LYS A 361 39.78 -5.77 6.38
C LYS A 361 40.83 -6.57 7.15
N ASP A 362 40.77 -6.56 8.48
CA ASP A 362 41.76 -7.21 9.35
C ASP A 362 41.44 -8.69 9.59
N LEU A 363 40.22 -9.13 9.23
CA LEU A 363 39.74 -10.50 9.45
C LEU A 363 40.60 -11.60 8.81
N PRO A 364 41.13 -11.46 7.58
CA PRO A 364 41.96 -12.50 6.95
C PRO A 364 43.18 -12.86 7.80
N ALA A 365 43.86 -11.84 8.34
CA ALA A 365 45.04 -12.05 9.18
C ALA A 365 44.71 -12.72 10.52
N ILE A 366 43.49 -12.53 11.04
CA ILE A 366 43.01 -13.21 12.24
C ILE A 366 42.72 -14.69 11.95
N LEU A 367 42.04 -14.99 10.83
CA LEU A 367 41.69 -16.36 10.43
C LEU A 367 42.91 -17.25 10.18
N GLU A 368 44.07 -16.67 9.87
CA GLU A 368 45.35 -17.40 9.76
C GLU A 368 45.94 -17.81 11.12
N ARG A 369 45.55 -17.14 12.21
CA ARG A 369 46.22 -17.22 13.52
C ARG A 369 45.34 -17.80 14.62
N GLU A 370 44.02 -17.63 14.52
CA GLU A 370 43.06 -18.00 15.54
C GLU A 370 41.79 -18.61 14.91
N GLU A 371 41.31 -19.70 15.51
CA GLU A 371 40.02 -20.29 15.15
C GLU A 371 38.88 -19.51 15.83
N ILE A 372 38.08 -18.84 15.01
CA ILE A 372 36.90 -18.06 15.41
C ILE A 372 35.67 -18.55 14.65
N THR A 373 34.49 -18.42 15.26
CA THR A 373 33.22 -18.92 14.72
C THR A 373 32.39 -17.85 14.03
N SER A 374 32.71 -16.57 14.25
CA SER A 374 31.99 -15.40 13.73
C SER A 374 32.96 -14.24 13.54
N VAL A 375 32.54 -13.22 12.79
CA VAL A 375 33.32 -11.98 12.67
C VAL A 375 33.40 -11.31 14.05
N PRO A 376 34.60 -10.86 14.50
CA PRO A 376 34.75 -10.17 15.78
C PRO A 376 33.85 -8.93 15.88
N ILE A 377 33.46 -8.62 17.10
CA ILE A 377 32.84 -7.33 17.47
C ILE A 377 33.89 -6.26 17.78
N GLY A 378 35.17 -6.67 17.86
CA GLY A 378 36.35 -5.82 17.79
C GLY A 378 36.63 -5.04 19.07
N PHE A 379 36.90 -3.74 18.94
CA PHE A 379 37.39 -2.86 20.01
C PHE A 379 36.34 -1.83 20.42
N PRO A 380 36.39 -1.31 21.67
CA PRO A 380 35.56 -0.18 22.07
C PRO A 380 35.71 1.02 21.13
N ILE A 381 34.61 1.70 20.84
CA ILE A 381 34.64 3.01 20.19
C ILE A 381 35.20 4.07 21.14
N ALA A 382 35.52 5.27 20.62
CA ALA A 382 36.06 6.35 21.43
C ALA A 382 35.15 6.68 22.63
N ASN A 383 35.75 7.01 23.78
CA ASN A 383 35.07 7.33 25.04
C ASN A 383 34.15 6.22 25.61
N CYS A 384 34.28 4.99 25.11
CA CYS A 384 33.62 3.80 25.63
C CYS A 384 34.66 2.83 26.15
N GLU A 385 34.32 2.12 27.22
CA GLU A 385 35.16 1.07 27.79
C GLU A 385 34.36 -0.24 27.80
N VAL A 386 35.00 -1.33 27.38
CA VAL A 386 34.40 -2.66 27.40
C VAL A 386 35.35 -3.64 28.09
N PHE A 387 34.85 -4.25 29.15
CA PHE A 387 35.58 -5.25 29.91
C PHE A 387 34.73 -6.51 30.12
N LEU A 388 35.41 -7.64 30.36
CA LEU A 388 34.77 -8.94 30.54
C LEU A 388 34.78 -9.31 32.02
N VAL A 389 33.61 -9.48 32.61
CA VAL A 389 33.48 -9.98 33.99
C VAL A 389 33.51 -11.50 33.95
N LYS A 390 34.58 -12.08 34.48
CA LYS A 390 34.84 -13.53 34.43
C LYS A 390 33.88 -14.30 35.35
N HIS A 391 33.52 -15.51 34.94
CA HIS A 391 33.01 -16.54 35.85
C HIS A 391 34.09 -17.64 35.94
N ALA A 392 34.29 -18.23 37.12
CA ALA A 392 35.46 -19.07 37.41
C ALA A 392 35.70 -20.17 36.34
N GLY A 393 36.93 -20.24 35.79
CA GLY A 393 37.42 -21.40 35.01
C GLY A 393 38.10 -21.13 33.65
N ILE A 394 37.80 -20.04 32.94
CA ILE A 394 38.40 -19.72 31.62
C ILE A 394 38.90 -18.27 31.59
N ALA A 395 40.19 -18.05 31.31
CA ALA A 395 40.85 -16.77 31.60
C ALA A 395 40.49 -15.61 30.63
N ALA A 396 39.98 -15.88 29.43
CA ALA A 396 39.76 -14.89 28.36
C ALA A 396 38.28 -14.68 27.98
N GLU A 397 37.36 -15.35 28.66
CA GLU A 397 35.91 -15.27 28.40
C GLU A 397 35.18 -14.65 29.58
N GLY A 398 34.10 -13.92 29.31
CA GLY A 398 33.27 -13.33 30.36
C GLY A 398 32.07 -12.57 29.82
N GLU A 399 31.25 -12.10 30.75
CA GLU A 399 30.10 -11.24 30.46
C GLU A 399 30.61 -9.84 30.06
N ILE A 400 30.09 -9.31 28.95
CA ILE A 400 30.39 -7.98 28.45
C ILE A 400 29.77 -6.94 29.39
N CYS A 401 30.64 -6.10 29.95
CA CYS A 401 30.26 -4.93 30.72
C CYS A 401 30.78 -3.68 30.00
N VAL A 402 29.92 -2.66 29.91
CA VAL A 402 30.19 -1.44 29.16
C VAL A 402 30.14 -0.24 30.09
N SER A 403 31.07 0.69 29.94
CA SER A 403 31.08 1.98 30.64
C SER A 403 31.47 3.11 29.69
N GLY A 404 31.31 4.36 30.15
CA GLY A 404 31.70 5.56 29.40
C GLY A 404 30.54 6.30 28.77
N ALA A 405 30.83 7.06 27.71
CA ALA A 405 29.92 8.06 27.14
C ALA A 405 28.66 7.47 26.47
N CYS A 406 28.67 6.18 26.14
CA CYS A 406 27.55 5.51 25.48
C CYS A 406 26.42 5.08 26.42
N LEU A 407 26.61 5.12 27.73
CA LEU A 407 25.61 4.62 28.68
C LEU A 407 24.31 5.43 28.62
N PHE A 408 23.20 4.71 28.62
CA PHE A 408 21.89 5.24 28.97
C PHE A 408 21.84 5.80 30.39
N TYR A 409 20.82 6.62 30.67
CA TYR A 409 20.53 7.15 32.00
C TYR A 409 19.96 6.07 32.93
N GLY A 410 19.08 5.22 32.40
CA GLY A 410 18.44 4.14 33.16
C GLY A 410 17.16 3.66 32.49
N TYR A 411 16.42 2.77 33.17
CA TYR A 411 15.09 2.36 32.72
C TYR A 411 14.01 3.31 33.26
N LEU A 412 13.07 3.70 32.41
CA LEU A 412 12.04 4.71 32.71
C LEU A 412 11.17 4.34 33.92
N ALA A 413 10.81 3.07 34.07
CA ALA A 413 9.99 2.62 35.20
C ALA A 413 10.71 2.72 36.56
N GLU A 414 12.03 2.57 36.57
CA GLU A 414 12.84 2.74 37.79
C GLU A 414 12.94 4.23 38.13
N PHE A 415 13.16 5.06 37.12
CA PHE A 415 13.17 6.51 37.23
C PHE A 415 11.85 7.09 37.76
N LEU A 416 10.71 6.64 37.24
CA LEU A 416 9.39 7.09 37.68
C LEU A 416 9.03 6.63 39.11
N ARG A 417 9.67 5.58 39.64
CA ARG A 417 9.43 5.07 41.01
C ARG A 417 10.35 5.70 42.05
N SER A 418 11.53 6.16 41.64
CA SER A 418 12.41 6.91 42.54
C SER A 418 11.82 8.30 42.74
N ASN A 419 10.99 8.48 43.77
CA ASN A 419 10.76 9.80 44.35
C ASN A 419 12.14 10.37 44.65
N HIS A 420 12.53 11.48 43.99
CA HIS A 420 13.86 12.08 44.07
C HIS A 420 14.39 12.16 45.51
N THR A 421 15.13 11.13 45.91
CA THR A 421 15.96 11.09 47.10
C THR A 421 17.35 10.75 46.60
N GLU A 422 18.23 11.75 46.71
CA GLU A 422 19.69 11.69 46.65
C GLU A 422 20.32 10.60 45.77
N GLY A 423 20.81 11.04 44.60
CA GLY A 423 21.88 10.41 43.84
C GLY A 423 21.94 8.88 43.93
N SER A 424 21.06 8.19 43.22
CA SER A 424 21.31 6.79 42.91
C SER A 424 22.66 6.74 42.18
N GLU A 425 23.65 6.09 42.79
CA GLU A 425 24.93 5.85 42.14
C GLU A 425 24.62 5.15 40.81
N SER A 426 24.73 5.89 39.71
CA SER A 426 24.65 5.29 38.39
C SER A 426 25.69 4.18 38.38
N SER A 427 25.24 2.94 38.14
CA SER A 427 26.15 1.81 38.09
C SER A 427 27.29 2.18 37.14
N LYS A 428 28.55 2.16 37.62
CA LYS A 428 29.73 2.62 36.85
C LYS A 428 29.84 1.94 35.48
N TYR A 429 29.15 0.82 35.30
CA TYR A 429 29.06 0.04 34.08
C TYR A 429 27.67 -0.61 33.95
N TYR A 430 27.27 -0.88 32.72
CA TYR A 430 26.09 -1.66 32.35
C TYR A 430 26.50 -3.10 32.01
N LYS A 431 25.80 -4.08 32.57
CA LYS A 431 25.95 -5.50 32.21
C LYS A 431 25.03 -5.81 31.04
N THR A 432 25.59 -6.22 29.91
CA THR A 432 24.78 -6.45 28.71
C THR A 432 24.03 -7.78 28.77
N GLY A 433 24.50 -8.74 29.56
CA GLY A 433 24.07 -10.15 29.54
C GLY A 433 24.63 -10.96 28.36
N ASP A 434 25.41 -10.33 27.49
CA ASP A 434 26.14 -10.97 26.39
C ASP A 434 27.52 -11.45 26.86
N TYR A 435 28.01 -12.54 26.28
CA TYR A 435 29.34 -13.08 26.55
C TYR A 435 30.25 -12.93 25.34
N ALA A 436 31.53 -12.67 25.60
CA ALA A 436 32.57 -12.63 24.59
C ALA A 436 33.86 -13.30 25.06
N ARG A 437 34.68 -13.65 24.07
CA ARG A 437 36.08 -14.07 24.22
C ARG A 437 36.98 -12.96 23.71
N ARG A 438 38.02 -12.62 24.49
CA ARG A 438 39.09 -11.73 24.03
C ARG A 438 40.18 -12.53 23.32
N LEU A 439 40.50 -12.14 22.08
CA LEU A 439 41.58 -12.72 21.27
C LEU A 439 42.95 -12.23 21.76
N LYS A 440 44.05 -12.81 21.27
CA LYS A 440 45.40 -12.44 21.72
C LYS A 440 45.77 -11.00 21.35
N ALA A 441 45.29 -10.51 20.22
CA ALA A 441 45.50 -9.14 19.77
C ALA A 441 44.52 -8.12 20.43
N GLY A 442 43.56 -8.60 21.21
CA GLY A 442 42.71 -7.79 22.09
C GLY A 442 41.28 -7.58 21.59
N GLU A 443 40.98 -7.98 20.35
CA GLU A 443 39.63 -7.97 19.77
C GLU A 443 38.68 -8.85 20.57
N LEU A 444 37.40 -8.47 20.60
CA LEU A 444 36.34 -9.26 21.21
C LEU A 444 35.60 -10.07 20.14
N VAL A 445 35.37 -11.35 20.41
CA VAL A 445 34.51 -12.24 19.63
C VAL A 445 33.28 -12.57 20.46
N PHE A 446 32.11 -12.33 19.89
CA PHE A 446 30.83 -12.60 20.54
C PHE A 446 30.56 -14.11 20.65
N LEU A 447 30.22 -14.59 21.85
CA LEU A 447 29.95 -16.00 22.14
C LEU A 447 28.46 -16.32 22.28
N GLY A 448 27.60 -15.31 22.45
CA GLY A 448 26.16 -15.49 22.69
C GLY A 448 25.71 -14.94 24.04
N ARG A 449 24.46 -15.22 24.38
CA ARG A 449 23.85 -14.87 25.66
C ARG A 449 23.70 -16.12 26.53
N ARG A 450 23.77 -15.94 27.85
CA ARG A 450 23.43 -17.00 28.82
C ARG A 450 22.04 -16.82 29.43
N ASP A 451 21.44 -15.64 29.27
CA ASP A 451 20.02 -15.45 29.54
C ASP A 451 19.17 -15.89 28.34
N ARG A 452 17.86 -16.00 28.53
CA ARG A 452 16.92 -16.49 27.51
C ARG A 452 16.42 -15.34 26.62
N SER A 453 17.28 -14.36 26.32
CA SER A 453 16.97 -13.33 25.33
C SER A 453 17.70 -13.59 24.02
N VAL A 454 17.01 -13.31 22.91
CA VAL A 454 17.41 -13.71 21.56
C VAL A 454 17.33 -12.52 20.62
N LYS A 455 18.00 -12.61 19.47
CA LYS A 455 17.87 -11.65 18.37
C LYS A 455 17.37 -12.40 17.13
N ASN A 456 16.18 -12.04 16.64
CA ASN A 456 15.59 -12.61 15.43
C ASN A 456 15.36 -11.46 14.42
N TYR A 457 15.94 -11.54 13.23
CA TYR A 457 15.86 -10.48 12.20
C TYR A 457 16.22 -9.08 12.72
N GLY A 458 17.27 -9.00 13.54
CA GLY A 458 17.73 -7.79 14.20
C GLY A 458 16.87 -7.33 15.38
N GLN A 459 15.74 -7.99 15.67
CA GLN A 459 14.86 -7.64 16.79
C GLN A 459 15.25 -8.42 18.04
N ARG A 460 15.60 -7.71 19.12
CA ARG A 460 15.89 -8.32 20.42
C ARG A 460 14.60 -8.57 21.19
N PHE A 461 14.39 -9.79 21.69
CA PHE A 461 13.31 -10.12 22.61
C PHE A 461 13.61 -11.22 23.62
N SER A 462 12.86 -11.21 24.73
CA SER A 462 12.94 -12.24 25.76
C SER A 462 11.99 -13.37 25.42
N LEU A 463 12.46 -14.61 25.51
CA LEU A 463 11.59 -15.78 25.34
C LEU A 463 10.50 -15.80 26.41
N GLU A 464 10.78 -15.27 27.61
CA GLU A 464 9.81 -15.11 28.69
C GLU A 464 8.65 -14.16 28.36
N GLU A 465 8.85 -13.14 27.52
CA GLU A 465 7.76 -12.26 27.07
C GLU A 465 6.75 -13.05 26.26
N VAL A 466 7.25 -13.90 25.37
CA VAL A 466 6.40 -14.77 24.54
C VAL A 466 5.75 -15.87 25.38
N GLU A 467 6.49 -16.47 26.32
CA GLU A 467 5.92 -17.44 27.27
C GLU A 467 4.81 -16.82 28.12
N SER A 468 4.99 -15.59 28.62
CA SER A 468 3.98 -14.89 29.41
C SER A 468 2.74 -14.57 28.58
N THR A 469 2.90 -14.01 27.38
CA THR A 469 1.79 -13.71 26.47
C THR A 469 1.02 -14.97 26.06
N LEU A 470 1.72 -16.10 25.89
CA LEU A 470 1.10 -17.40 25.63
C LEU A 470 0.25 -17.89 26.80
N LYS A 471 0.72 -17.72 28.04
CA LYS A 471 0.00 -18.11 29.26
C LYS A 471 -1.25 -17.26 29.54
N GLU A 472 -1.34 -16.07 28.95
CA GLU A 472 -2.55 -15.23 29.03
C GLU A 472 -3.72 -15.81 28.21
N HIS A 473 -3.46 -16.70 27.25
CA HIS A 473 -4.51 -17.29 26.43
C HIS A 473 -5.39 -18.27 27.25
N PRO A 474 -6.74 -18.22 27.14
CA PRO A 474 -7.64 -19.04 27.96
C PRO A 474 -7.37 -20.55 27.91
N ALA A 475 -6.99 -21.08 26.74
CA ALA A 475 -6.73 -22.51 26.53
C ALA A 475 -5.35 -23.00 27.00
N VAL A 476 -4.41 -22.10 27.32
CA VAL A 476 -3.02 -22.45 27.68
C VAL A 476 -2.88 -22.46 29.20
N SER A 477 -2.40 -23.58 29.75
CA SER A 477 -2.10 -23.72 31.19
C SER A 477 -0.65 -23.35 31.50
N ASP A 478 0.28 -23.76 30.65
CA ASP A 478 1.70 -23.45 30.77
C ASP A 478 2.35 -23.41 29.39
N ALA A 479 3.45 -22.67 29.27
CA ALA A 479 4.17 -22.47 28.02
C ALA A 479 5.67 -22.33 28.26
N ALA A 480 6.46 -22.92 27.38
CA ALA A 480 7.91 -22.78 27.31
C ALA A 480 8.32 -22.52 25.87
N VAL A 481 9.35 -21.70 25.64
CA VAL A 481 9.81 -21.39 24.29
C VAL A 481 11.31 -21.65 24.18
N THR A 482 11.79 -22.16 23.04
CA THR A 482 13.22 -22.38 22.77
C THR A 482 13.60 -21.76 21.44
N PHE A 483 14.84 -21.27 21.33
CA PHE A 483 15.36 -20.67 20.12
C PHE A 483 16.78 -21.19 19.88
N GLN A 484 17.04 -21.77 18.71
CA GLN A 484 18.39 -22.15 18.26
C GLN A 484 18.68 -21.50 16.90
N SER A 485 19.88 -20.95 16.74
CA SER A 485 20.34 -20.29 15.51
C SER A 485 21.50 -21.08 14.89
N LYS A 486 21.25 -22.32 14.48
CA LYS A 486 22.22 -23.15 13.75
C LYS A 486 21.83 -23.21 12.27
N GLY A 487 22.16 -22.16 11.52
CA GLY A 487 21.90 -22.07 10.07
C GLY A 487 20.54 -21.48 9.71
N SER A 488 19.45 -22.00 10.27
CA SER A 488 18.11 -21.41 10.23
C SER A 488 17.59 -21.19 11.67
N PRO A 489 16.73 -20.19 11.93
CA PRO A 489 16.16 -19.98 13.25
C PRO A 489 15.14 -21.08 13.58
N ASP A 490 15.54 -22.01 14.45
CA ASP A 490 14.67 -23.03 15.04
C ASP A 490 14.00 -22.45 16.30
N TYR A 491 12.86 -21.79 16.10
CA TYR A 491 12.12 -21.07 17.13
C TYR A 491 10.80 -21.77 17.48
N LYS A 492 10.77 -22.47 18.62
CA LYS A 492 9.69 -23.39 19.00
C LYS A 492 8.99 -22.97 20.29
N ALA A 493 7.66 -22.95 20.30
CA ALA A 493 6.84 -22.87 21.49
C ALA A 493 6.26 -24.24 21.86
N TYR A 494 6.33 -24.58 23.13
CA TYR A 494 5.81 -25.80 23.73
C TYR A 494 4.67 -25.41 24.67
N LEU A 495 3.49 -25.96 24.42
CA LEU A 495 2.23 -25.56 25.05
C LEU A 495 1.63 -26.73 25.81
N VAL A 496 1.21 -26.47 27.04
CA VAL A 496 0.38 -27.38 27.85
C VAL A 496 -1.04 -26.83 27.88
N PHE A 497 -2.03 -27.56 27.38
CA PHE A 497 -3.42 -27.10 27.40
C PHE A 497 -4.10 -27.35 28.74
N LYS A 498 -5.05 -26.49 29.11
CA LYS A 498 -5.94 -26.75 30.25
C LYS A 498 -6.84 -27.95 29.93
N ASN A 499 -7.08 -28.83 30.90
CA ASN A 499 -7.93 -30.02 30.69
C ASN A 499 -9.34 -29.62 30.25
N LYS A 500 -9.94 -30.41 29.34
CA LYS A 500 -11.31 -30.19 28.81
C LYS A 500 -12.38 -30.10 29.91
N ASP A 501 -12.15 -30.70 31.06
CA ASP A 501 -13.11 -30.72 32.18
C ASP A 501 -13.17 -29.40 32.97
N GLU A 502 -12.20 -28.49 32.82
CA GLU A 502 -12.21 -27.17 33.49
C GLU A 502 -12.77 -26.03 32.62
N ILE A 503 -12.87 -26.23 31.30
CA ILE A 503 -13.36 -25.21 30.36
C ILE A 503 -14.89 -25.03 30.47
N VAL A 504 -15.61 -25.95 31.12
CA VAL A 504 -17.09 -25.96 31.20
C VAL A 504 -17.65 -25.04 32.30
N LYS A 505 -16.83 -24.35 33.10
CA LYS A 505 -17.36 -23.53 34.22
C LYS A 505 -17.36 -22.02 34.05
N ASP A 506 -16.70 -21.45 33.03
CA ASP A 506 -16.66 -20.00 32.89
C ASP A 506 -16.49 -19.57 31.42
N SER A 507 -17.55 -19.69 30.63
CA SER A 507 -17.91 -18.78 29.52
C SER A 507 -18.96 -19.43 28.61
N VAL A 508 -20.20 -18.96 28.74
CA VAL A 508 -21.25 -19.15 27.74
C VAL A 508 -20.95 -18.19 26.59
N GLN A 509 -20.30 -18.68 25.51
CA GLN A 509 -20.31 -18.17 24.12
C GLN A 509 -18.99 -18.46 23.38
N TYR A 510 -18.72 -19.73 23.05
CA TYR A 510 -17.86 -20.05 21.90
C TYR A 510 -18.41 -21.31 21.21
N ARG A 511 -18.61 -21.22 19.89
CA ARG A 511 -18.96 -22.37 19.02
C ARG A 511 -17.97 -23.52 19.26
N GLU A 512 -18.46 -24.76 19.24
CA GLU A 512 -17.69 -25.98 19.45
C GLU A 512 -16.37 -26.00 18.64
N VAL A 513 -15.24 -25.89 19.33
CA VAL A 513 -13.89 -26.03 18.76
C VAL A 513 -13.55 -27.53 18.74
N ASN A 514 -13.70 -28.18 17.59
CA ASN A 514 -13.68 -29.65 17.48
C ASN A 514 -12.33 -30.26 17.06
N SER A 515 -11.25 -29.50 16.85
CA SER A 515 -9.91 -30.08 16.58
C SER A 515 -8.76 -29.43 17.37
N SER A 516 -7.66 -30.18 17.59
CA SER A 516 -6.42 -29.64 18.16
C SER A 516 -5.77 -28.57 17.25
N GLN A 517 -6.07 -28.57 15.96
CA GLN A 517 -5.61 -27.57 15.01
C GLN A 517 -6.34 -26.23 15.19
N ASP A 518 -7.64 -26.22 15.51
CA ASP A 518 -8.40 -24.98 15.72
C ASP A 518 -7.94 -24.24 16.99
N VAL A 519 -7.59 -24.98 18.05
CA VAL A 519 -7.00 -24.40 19.27
C VAL A 519 -5.62 -23.78 18.96
N MET A 520 -4.81 -24.43 18.13
CA MET A 520 -3.50 -23.91 17.72
C MET A 520 -3.63 -22.66 16.84
N ALA A 521 -4.61 -22.62 15.93
CA ALA A 521 -4.91 -21.44 15.12
C ALA A 521 -5.39 -20.26 16.00
N SER A 522 -6.22 -20.53 17.00
CA SER A 522 -6.66 -19.53 17.99
C SER A 522 -5.49 -18.93 18.78
N ILE A 523 -4.56 -19.76 19.25
CA ILE A 523 -3.36 -19.33 19.98
C ILE A 523 -2.43 -18.49 19.08
N ARG A 524 -2.25 -18.89 17.81
CA ARG A 524 -1.48 -18.11 16.83
C ARG A 524 -2.10 -16.73 16.60
N SER A 525 -3.42 -16.68 16.41
CA SER A 525 -4.18 -15.44 16.25
C SER A 525 -4.05 -14.52 17.48
N TRP A 526 -4.07 -15.09 18.68
CA TRP A 526 -3.83 -14.35 19.93
C TRP A 526 -2.45 -13.69 19.98
N LEU A 527 -1.39 -14.44 19.67
CA LEU A 527 -0.02 -13.92 19.63
C LEU A 527 0.15 -12.79 18.61
N ILE A 528 -0.38 -12.97 17.39
CA ILE A 528 -0.31 -11.96 16.32
C ILE A 528 -0.89 -10.60 16.76
N LYS A 529 -1.91 -10.60 17.63
CA LYS A 529 -2.54 -9.38 18.15
C LYS A 529 -1.75 -8.70 19.26
N LYS A 530 -0.83 -9.42 19.92
CA LYS A 530 -0.15 -8.96 21.15
C LYS A 530 1.33 -8.69 20.99
N VAL A 531 2.01 -9.40 20.08
CA VAL A 531 3.46 -9.23 19.87
C VAL A 531 3.79 -8.92 18.40
N PRO A 532 4.89 -8.19 18.14
CA PRO A 532 5.40 -7.98 16.79
C PRO A 532 5.67 -9.30 16.05
N PRO A 533 5.58 -9.33 14.70
CA PRO A 533 5.76 -10.56 13.91
C PRO A 533 7.07 -11.32 14.17
N ALA A 534 8.18 -10.63 14.42
CA ALA A 534 9.47 -11.29 14.66
C ALA A 534 9.55 -12.05 16.00
N MET A 535 8.62 -11.80 16.92
CA MET A 535 8.51 -12.48 18.22
C MET A 535 7.67 -13.76 18.15
N ILE A 536 7.00 -14.03 17.02
CA ILE A 536 6.09 -15.16 16.86
C ILE A 536 6.91 -16.44 16.58
N PRO A 537 6.74 -17.51 17.39
CA PRO A 537 7.37 -18.81 17.16
C PRO A 537 7.06 -19.38 15.78
N SER A 538 8.08 -19.94 15.13
CA SER A 538 7.96 -20.69 13.87
C SER A 538 7.19 -22.00 14.07
N PHE A 539 7.33 -22.61 15.26
CA PHE A 539 6.70 -23.90 15.58
C PHE A 539 5.90 -23.81 16.88
N PHE A 540 4.77 -24.50 16.92
CA PHE A 540 3.97 -24.69 18.12
C PHE A 540 3.77 -26.18 18.35
N LEU A 541 4.13 -26.66 19.54
CA LEU A 541 4.13 -28.07 19.90
C LEU A 541 3.28 -28.28 21.16
N HIS A 542 2.30 -29.18 21.08
CA HIS A 542 1.55 -29.57 22.27
C HIS A 542 2.33 -30.61 23.08
N VAL A 543 2.52 -30.36 24.38
CA VAL A 543 3.18 -31.28 25.32
C VAL A 543 2.28 -31.53 26.53
N LYS A 544 2.27 -32.78 27.03
CA LYS A 544 1.45 -33.14 28.21
C LYS A 544 1.86 -32.37 29.47
N SER A 545 3.14 -32.06 29.60
CA SER A 545 3.71 -31.32 30.72
C SER A 545 5.10 -30.81 30.34
N LEU A 546 5.52 -29.66 30.86
CA LEU A 546 6.89 -29.19 30.69
C LEU A 546 7.86 -30.03 31.55
N PRO A 547 8.97 -30.56 30.99
CA PRO A 547 9.97 -31.25 31.79
C PRO A 547 10.57 -30.28 32.81
N LEU A 548 10.66 -30.71 34.06
CA LEU A 548 11.25 -29.92 35.14
C LEU A 548 12.60 -30.52 35.58
N THR A 549 13.51 -29.64 35.97
CA THR A 549 14.75 -29.95 36.69
C THR A 549 14.45 -30.42 38.12
N SER A 550 15.44 -30.99 38.80
CA SER A 550 15.34 -31.36 40.23
C SER A 550 15.00 -30.17 41.15
N SER A 551 15.18 -28.94 40.65
CA SER A 551 14.83 -27.69 41.34
C SER A 551 13.41 -27.18 41.07
N GLY A 552 12.61 -27.89 40.28
CA GLY A 552 11.24 -27.49 39.91
C GLY A 552 11.15 -26.43 38.79
N LYS A 553 12.27 -25.99 38.21
CA LYS A 553 12.30 -25.11 37.02
C LYS A 553 12.24 -25.92 35.73
N VAL A 554 11.70 -25.35 34.66
CA VAL A 554 11.67 -25.97 33.32
C VAL A 554 13.07 -26.35 32.85
N ASP A 555 13.24 -27.62 32.45
CA ASP A 555 14.49 -28.19 31.93
C ASP A 555 14.53 -27.99 30.41
N TYR A 556 14.99 -26.82 29.98
CA TYR A 556 15.07 -26.45 28.57
C TYR A 556 16.05 -27.29 27.76
N VAL A 557 17.03 -27.94 28.40
CA VAL A 557 17.95 -28.87 27.72
C VAL A 557 17.19 -30.13 27.33
N LYS A 558 16.43 -30.72 28.26
CA LYS A 558 15.53 -31.84 27.94
C LYS A 558 14.44 -31.45 26.96
N LEU A 559 13.96 -30.21 27.04
CA LEU A 559 12.93 -29.68 26.15
C LEU A 559 13.42 -29.55 24.71
N SER A 560 14.65 -29.04 24.52
CA SER A 560 15.32 -28.97 23.22
C SER A 560 15.81 -30.33 22.70
N SER A 561 16.04 -31.31 23.60
CA SER A 561 16.45 -32.67 23.24
C SER A 561 15.30 -33.66 23.13
N LEU A 562 14.06 -33.23 23.38
CA LEU A 562 12.89 -33.98 22.93
C LEU A 562 12.98 -33.95 21.40
N GLU A 563 13.60 -34.98 20.82
CA GLU A 563 13.28 -35.43 19.47
C GLU A 563 11.79 -35.75 19.52
N CYS A 564 10.97 -34.73 19.34
CA CYS A 564 9.55 -34.92 19.19
C CYS A 564 9.43 -35.76 17.93
N ALA A 565 9.07 -37.02 18.16
CA ALA A 565 8.42 -37.86 17.18
C ALA A 565 7.47 -36.94 16.40
N LEU A 566 7.85 -36.61 15.18
CA LEU A 566 6.90 -36.53 14.10
C LEU A 566 6.28 -37.92 14.04
N GLU A 567 5.41 -38.27 15.00
CA GLU A 567 4.23 -39.00 14.58
C GLU A 567 3.55 -38.01 13.66
N PRO A 568 3.51 -38.27 12.34
CA PRO A 568 2.54 -37.60 11.51
C PRO A 568 1.23 -37.82 12.27
N CYS A 569 0.52 -36.76 12.66
CA CYS A 569 -0.91 -36.92 12.87
C CYS A 569 -1.40 -37.66 11.63
N GLY A 570 -1.77 -38.94 11.80
CA GLY A 570 -1.86 -39.90 10.71
C GLY A 570 -2.79 -39.39 9.64
N ILE A 571 -2.22 -38.74 8.63
CA ILE A 571 -2.76 -38.80 7.29
C ILE A 571 -2.40 -40.23 6.92
N GLU A 572 -3.36 -41.14 7.11
CA GLU A 572 -3.33 -42.42 6.41
C GLU A 572 -2.81 -42.13 5.01
N GLN A 573 -1.77 -42.86 4.58
CA GLN A 573 -1.32 -42.84 3.20
C GLN A 573 -2.52 -43.22 2.32
N ILE A 574 -3.31 -42.22 1.94
CA ILE A 574 -4.16 -42.28 0.78
C ILE A 574 -3.15 -42.32 -0.35
N LYS A 575 -2.84 -43.56 -0.74
CA LYS A 575 -2.16 -43.91 -1.99
C LYS A 575 -2.49 -42.85 -3.02
N SER A 576 -1.45 -42.31 -3.65
CA SER A 576 -1.48 -41.51 -4.86
C SER A 576 -2.62 -41.95 -5.78
N GLY A 577 -3.77 -41.31 -5.59
CA GLY A 577 -4.94 -41.42 -6.42
C GLY A 577 -4.90 -40.18 -7.28
N SER A 578 -4.71 -40.40 -8.57
CA SER A 578 -4.69 -39.41 -9.64
C SER A 578 -5.95 -38.52 -9.64
N GLY A 579 -6.00 -37.54 -8.74
CA GLY A 579 -6.98 -36.45 -8.75
C GLY A 579 -6.43 -35.26 -9.54
N PRO A 580 -7.31 -34.46 -10.19
CA PRO A 580 -6.87 -33.31 -10.98
C PRO A 580 -6.12 -32.32 -10.07
N VAL A 581 -4.92 -31.92 -10.51
CA VAL A 581 -4.06 -30.97 -9.80
C VAL A 581 -4.82 -29.67 -9.58
N ASN A 582 -5.04 -29.26 -8.32
CA ASN A 582 -5.66 -27.96 -8.03
C ASN A 582 -4.67 -26.84 -8.39
N PRO A 583 -4.97 -25.97 -9.37
CA PRO A 583 -4.02 -24.96 -9.84
C PRO A 583 -3.79 -23.83 -8.82
N TYR A 584 -4.74 -23.54 -7.92
CA TYR A 584 -4.53 -22.58 -6.83
C TYR A 584 -3.51 -23.09 -5.81
N LEU A 585 -3.56 -24.39 -5.52
CA LEU A 585 -2.56 -25.05 -4.68
C LEU A 585 -1.17 -24.97 -5.30
N GLN A 586 -1.05 -25.09 -6.63
CA GLN A 586 0.23 -24.92 -7.32
C GLN A 586 0.76 -23.48 -7.29
N VAL A 587 -0.10 -22.47 -7.35
CA VAL A 587 0.29 -21.06 -7.18
C VAL A 587 0.85 -20.81 -5.78
N ILE A 588 0.18 -21.32 -4.74
CA ILE A 588 0.65 -21.21 -3.35
C ILE A 588 1.97 -21.95 -3.16
N LYS A 589 2.08 -23.19 -3.66
CA LYS A 589 3.34 -23.96 -3.62
C LYS A 589 4.47 -23.24 -4.35
N LYS A 590 4.20 -22.63 -5.51
CA LYS A 590 5.20 -21.84 -6.26
C LYS A 590 5.64 -20.59 -5.50
N ALA A 591 4.70 -19.86 -4.90
CA ALA A 591 5.03 -18.71 -4.06
C ALA A 591 5.90 -19.12 -2.85
N PHE A 592 5.64 -20.30 -2.27
CA PHE A 592 6.44 -20.86 -1.19
C PHE A 592 7.83 -21.27 -1.69
N CYS A 593 7.95 -22.02 -2.80
CA CYS A 593 9.23 -22.35 -3.42
C CYS A 593 10.09 -21.12 -3.67
N ASP A 594 9.51 -20.09 -4.29
CA ASP A 594 10.23 -18.87 -4.63
C ASP A 594 10.66 -18.06 -3.40
N ALA A 595 9.84 -18.05 -2.35
CA ALA A 595 10.14 -17.35 -1.10
C ALA A 595 11.18 -18.07 -0.23
N LEU A 596 11.15 -19.40 -0.23
CA LEU A 596 12.04 -20.26 0.54
C LEU A 596 13.33 -20.60 -0.20
N LEU A 597 13.39 -20.32 -1.51
CA LEU A 597 14.48 -20.70 -2.42
C LEU A 597 14.71 -22.23 -2.42
N VAL A 598 13.62 -23.00 -2.48
CA VAL A 598 13.63 -24.47 -2.54
C VAL A 598 12.97 -24.98 -3.82
N ASP A 599 13.40 -26.15 -4.29
CA ASP A 599 12.96 -26.70 -5.58
C ASP A 599 11.50 -27.18 -5.56
N GLU A 600 11.08 -27.85 -4.48
CA GLU A 600 9.72 -28.37 -4.31
C GLU A 600 9.21 -28.19 -2.88
N VAL A 601 7.90 -27.98 -2.77
CA VAL A 601 7.11 -27.89 -1.53
C VAL A 601 5.93 -28.85 -1.70
N SER A 602 5.54 -29.62 -0.68
CA SER A 602 4.33 -30.46 -0.64
C SER A 602 3.10 -29.66 -0.21
N GLU A 603 1.90 -30.19 -0.45
CA GLU A 603 0.64 -29.52 -0.08
C GLU A 603 0.43 -29.35 1.43
N PHE A 604 1.06 -30.23 2.23
CA PHE A 604 1.01 -30.22 3.69
C PHE A 604 2.30 -29.74 4.33
N ASP A 605 3.28 -29.32 3.53
CA ASP A 605 4.52 -28.80 4.08
C ASP A 605 4.26 -27.44 4.73
N ASP A 606 4.62 -27.34 6.01
CA ASP A 606 4.50 -26.11 6.77
C ASP A 606 5.64 -25.15 6.38
N PHE A 607 5.25 -23.93 6.00
CA PHE A 607 6.12 -22.88 5.47
C PHE A 607 7.32 -22.62 6.38
N PHE A 608 7.11 -22.59 7.70
CA PHE A 608 8.15 -22.32 8.67
C PHE A 608 8.98 -23.57 8.97
N THR A 609 8.38 -24.76 8.85
CA THR A 609 9.10 -26.05 8.93
C THR A 609 10.10 -26.24 7.80
N LEU A 610 9.79 -25.70 6.62
CA LEU A 610 10.72 -25.67 5.48
C LEU A 610 11.78 -24.55 5.58
N GLY A 611 11.89 -23.85 6.70
CA GLY A 611 12.87 -22.77 6.91
C GLY A 611 12.33 -21.37 6.60
N GLY A 612 11.02 -21.23 6.41
CA GLY A 612 10.35 -19.95 6.26
C GLY A 612 10.45 -19.07 7.48
N ASN A 613 10.37 -17.77 7.25
CA ASN A 613 10.51 -16.75 8.28
C ASN A 613 9.74 -15.47 7.95
N SER A 614 9.83 -14.43 8.77
CA SER A 614 9.08 -13.20 8.56
C SER A 614 9.37 -12.51 7.24
N ILE A 615 10.60 -12.62 6.73
CA ILE A 615 10.97 -11.97 5.47
C ILE A 615 10.55 -12.81 4.26
N SER A 616 10.76 -14.12 4.29
CA SER A 616 10.23 -14.99 3.23
C SER A 616 8.69 -15.07 3.26
N ALA A 617 8.07 -14.99 4.44
CA ALA A 617 6.61 -14.90 4.58
C ALA A 617 6.08 -13.60 3.96
N ALA A 618 6.78 -12.48 4.16
CA ALA A 618 6.43 -11.23 3.48
C ALA A 618 6.52 -11.37 1.95
N HIS A 619 7.54 -12.08 1.45
CA HIS A 619 7.67 -12.35 0.01
C HIS A 619 6.56 -13.25 -0.54
N ALA A 620 6.24 -14.35 0.16
CA ALA A 620 5.17 -15.27 -0.22
C ALA A 620 3.81 -14.57 -0.16
N ALA A 621 3.53 -13.83 0.91
CA ALA A 621 2.32 -13.04 1.08
C ALA A 621 2.14 -12.02 -0.05
N HIS A 622 3.21 -11.30 -0.41
CA HIS A 622 3.18 -10.34 -1.50
C HIS A 622 2.86 -11.00 -2.85
N LYS A 623 3.46 -12.16 -3.16
CA LYS A 623 3.18 -12.91 -4.39
C LYS A 623 1.76 -13.45 -4.46
N LEU A 624 1.18 -13.77 -3.31
CA LEU A 624 -0.17 -14.29 -3.18
C LEU A 624 -1.21 -13.19 -2.97
N GLU A 625 -0.79 -11.94 -2.82
CA GLU A 625 -1.64 -10.78 -2.52
C GLU A 625 -2.49 -10.96 -1.25
N ILE A 626 -1.93 -11.62 -0.24
CA ILE A 626 -2.58 -11.89 1.04
C ILE A 626 -1.89 -11.13 2.19
N ASP A 627 -2.59 -10.97 3.30
CA ASP A 627 -1.96 -10.50 4.53
C ASP A 627 -0.92 -11.53 5.02
N MET A 628 0.30 -11.07 5.32
CA MET A 628 1.37 -11.93 5.85
C MET A 628 0.94 -12.70 7.11
N ARG A 629 0.04 -12.13 7.93
CA ARG A 629 -0.54 -12.78 9.12
C ARG A 629 -1.24 -14.10 8.77
N LEU A 630 -1.83 -14.22 7.58
CA LEU A 630 -2.49 -15.46 7.14
C LEU A 630 -1.51 -16.62 7.01
N LEU A 631 -0.25 -16.38 6.60
CA LEU A 631 0.77 -17.44 6.59
C LEU A 631 1.12 -17.93 8.00
N TYR A 632 1.10 -17.05 9.02
CA TYR A 632 1.33 -17.46 10.41
C TYR A 632 0.17 -18.25 11.00
N ILE A 633 -1.06 -17.98 10.57
CA ILE A 633 -2.25 -18.68 11.03
C ILE A 633 -2.38 -20.03 10.29
N TYR A 634 -2.19 -20.01 8.95
CA TYR A 634 -2.37 -21.11 8.02
C TYR A 634 -1.06 -21.40 7.25
N PRO A 635 -0.09 -22.10 7.85
CA PRO A 635 1.27 -22.17 7.33
C PRO A 635 1.49 -23.21 6.24
N THR A 636 0.54 -24.10 5.94
CA THR A 636 0.69 -25.08 4.84
C THR A 636 -0.06 -24.63 3.59
N PRO A 637 0.37 -24.98 2.38
CA PRO A 637 -0.36 -24.64 1.16
C PRO A 637 -1.82 -25.07 1.18
N SER A 638 -2.11 -26.26 1.72
CA SER A 638 -3.48 -26.76 1.85
C SER A 638 -4.30 -25.99 2.90
N MET A 639 -3.74 -25.64 4.06
CA MET A 639 -4.45 -24.87 5.07
C MET A 639 -4.70 -23.43 4.61
N LEU A 640 -3.71 -22.83 3.96
CA LEU A 640 -3.82 -21.48 3.41
C LEU A 640 -4.88 -21.44 2.32
N LEU A 641 -4.87 -22.42 1.40
CA LEU A 641 -5.92 -22.55 0.39
C LEU A 641 -7.30 -22.75 1.04
N HIS A 642 -7.40 -23.63 2.04
CA HIS A 642 -8.66 -23.86 2.74
C HIS A 642 -9.14 -22.61 3.46
N ALA A 643 -8.26 -21.85 4.11
CA ALA A 643 -8.62 -20.58 4.76
C ALA A 643 -9.09 -19.53 3.76
N LEU A 644 -8.37 -19.39 2.64
CA LEU A 644 -8.75 -18.49 1.55
C LEU A 644 -10.10 -18.90 0.92
N VAL A 645 -10.43 -20.21 0.92
CA VAL A 645 -11.72 -20.72 0.42
C VAL A 645 -12.84 -20.67 1.48
N VAL A 646 -12.52 -20.82 2.76
CA VAL A 646 -13.48 -20.90 3.89
C VAL A 646 -13.83 -19.55 4.49
N GLU A 647 -12.93 -18.56 4.48
CA GLU A 647 -13.33 -17.18 4.72
C GLU A 647 -14.33 -16.69 3.66
N HIS A 648 -14.36 -17.33 2.48
CA HIS A 648 -15.42 -17.15 1.48
C HIS A 648 -16.69 -18.00 1.70
N SER A 649 -16.71 -18.99 2.61
CA SER A 649 -17.89 -19.86 2.83
C SER A 649 -18.55 -19.78 4.22
N ASN A 650 -17.95 -19.13 5.22
CA ASN A 650 -18.47 -19.10 6.60
C ASN A 650 -19.34 -17.87 6.98
N LEU A 651 -20.24 -17.44 6.09
CA LEU A 651 -21.32 -16.48 6.42
C LEU A 651 -22.74 -17.09 6.39
N VAL A 652 -22.88 -18.40 6.27
CA VAL A 652 -24.20 -19.07 6.36
C VAL A 652 -24.20 -20.13 7.44
N SER A 653 -25.05 -19.97 8.46
CA SER A 653 -25.38 -21.02 9.45
C SER A 653 -26.82 -21.53 9.26
N PRO A 654 -27.12 -22.83 9.48
CA PRO A 654 -28.39 -23.47 9.12
C PRO A 654 -29.32 -23.83 10.30
N THR A 655 -30.63 -23.85 10.02
CA THR A 655 -31.74 -24.60 10.67
C THR A 655 -32.77 -24.88 9.54
N ASP A 656 -33.40 -26.02 9.29
CA ASP A 656 -33.57 -27.34 9.94
C ASP A 656 -33.77 -28.42 8.83
N GLU A 657 -33.58 -29.70 9.22
CA GLU A 657 -33.70 -31.00 8.50
C GLU A 657 -35.09 -31.35 7.86
N PRO A 658 -35.38 -32.55 7.24
CA PRO A 658 -34.56 -33.65 6.67
C PRO A 658 -35.03 -34.27 5.29
N GLN A 659 -34.06 -34.75 4.47
CA GLN A 659 -34.02 -35.99 3.61
C GLN A 659 -35.01 -36.24 2.42
N PRO A 660 -34.76 -37.20 1.46
CA PRO A 660 -33.50 -37.86 1.01
C PRO A 660 -33.31 -38.07 -0.54
N LYS A 661 -32.04 -38.32 -0.95
CA LYS A 661 -31.53 -39.06 -2.17
C LYS A 661 -31.79 -38.39 -3.55
N LYS A 662 -30.87 -38.31 -4.53
CA LYS A 662 -29.69 -39.12 -4.93
C LYS A 662 -28.98 -38.35 -6.08
N GLY A 663 -27.65 -38.46 -6.20
CA GLY A 663 -26.96 -38.33 -7.49
C GLY A 663 -26.00 -37.14 -7.64
N LEU A 664 -24.72 -37.44 -7.39
CA LEU A 664 -23.53 -36.66 -7.71
C LEU A 664 -23.45 -36.30 -9.20
N ASN A 665 -22.98 -35.09 -9.55
CA ASN A 665 -21.84 -34.94 -10.45
C ASN A 665 -21.26 -33.51 -10.40
N VAL A 666 -19.98 -33.46 -10.04
CA VAL A 666 -19.10 -32.29 -9.99
C VAL A 666 -18.28 -32.25 -11.28
N SER A 667 -18.20 -31.08 -11.92
CA SER A 667 -16.95 -30.43 -12.37
C SER A 667 -17.26 -29.44 -13.50
N THR A 668 -16.86 -28.18 -13.34
CA THR A 668 -15.83 -27.49 -14.15
C THR A 668 -15.94 -25.98 -13.94
N SER A 669 -14.96 -25.39 -13.28
CA SER A 669 -14.53 -23.99 -13.44
C SER A 669 -13.16 -23.81 -12.78
N ILE A 670 -12.12 -24.38 -13.38
CA ILE A 670 -10.76 -23.85 -13.21
C ILE A 670 -9.99 -24.03 -14.52
N HIS A 671 -10.01 -23.01 -15.37
CA HIS A 671 -9.03 -22.83 -16.44
C HIS A 671 -8.96 -21.35 -16.78
N GLY A 672 -7.79 -20.74 -16.57
CA GLY A 672 -7.55 -19.36 -16.97
C GLY A 672 -6.49 -18.65 -16.15
N LEU A 673 -5.36 -19.29 -15.83
CA LEU A 673 -4.16 -18.60 -15.32
C LEU A 673 -2.89 -19.40 -15.65
N PHE A 674 -2.00 -18.73 -16.39
CA PHE A 674 -0.59 -19.04 -16.71
C PHE A 674 -0.27 -19.95 -17.92
N ASP A 675 0.29 -19.32 -18.97
CA ASP A 675 1.21 -19.97 -19.91
C ASP A 675 2.66 -19.47 -19.65
N PRO A 676 3.68 -20.35 -19.70
CA PRO A 676 5.08 -19.98 -19.53
C PRO A 676 5.81 -19.74 -20.87
N VAL A 677 6.71 -18.75 -20.88
CA VAL A 677 7.65 -18.46 -21.97
C VAL A 677 8.83 -19.42 -21.93
N ALA A 678 9.10 -20.13 -23.03
CA ALA A 678 10.30 -20.93 -23.23
C ALA A 678 11.23 -20.30 -24.28
N ALA A 679 12.53 -20.35 -24.01
CA ALA A 679 13.62 -19.90 -24.89
C ALA A 679 14.33 -21.11 -25.55
N ASN A 680 14.79 -20.93 -26.80
CA ASN A 680 15.92 -21.61 -27.48
C ASN A 680 16.12 -20.86 -28.84
N VAL A 681 17.20 -20.09 -29.06
CA VAL A 681 18.58 -20.41 -29.50
C VAL A 681 18.70 -20.84 -30.99
N ASP A 682 19.35 -19.95 -31.75
CA ASP A 682 20.16 -20.03 -32.99
C ASP A 682 19.78 -20.99 -34.14
N ASP A 683 19.68 -20.45 -35.37
CA ASP A 683 20.77 -20.63 -36.33
C ASP A 683 20.75 -19.63 -37.52
N SER A 684 21.96 -19.43 -38.02
CA SER A 684 22.47 -18.51 -39.02
C SER A 684 22.06 -18.80 -40.49
N TYR A 685 22.10 -17.79 -41.39
CA TYR A 685 22.89 -17.77 -42.65
C TYR A 685 22.51 -16.62 -43.63
N HIS A 686 23.52 -15.78 -43.86
CA HIS A 686 23.96 -14.99 -45.03
C HIS A 686 23.04 -14.46 -46.16
N GLY A 687 23.17 -13.13 -46.36
CA GLY A 687 23.61 -12.49 -47.61
C GLY A 687 22.63 -11.46 -48.19
N GLY A 688 22.94 -10.18 -48.45
CA GLY A 688 24.14 -9.34 -48.28
C GLY A 688 23.91 -7.98 -48.99
N LYS A 689 24.54 -6.91 -48.44
CA LYS A 689 24.86 -5.58 -49.03
C LYS A 689 23.66 -4.76 -49.60
N ALA A 690 23.46 -3.49 -49.25
CA ALA A 690 24.39 -2.37 -49.37
C ALA A 690 23.91 -1.12 -48.59
N ARG A 691 24.82 -0.17 -48.45
CA ARG A 691 24.79 1.03 -47.61
C ARG A 691 24.39 2.27 -48.45
N ILE A 692 23.76 3.24 -47.75
CA ILE A 692 23.85 4.72 -47.92
C ILE A 692 22.80 5.47 -48.79
N ASN A 693 22.28 6.54 -48.15
CA ASN A 693 21.69 7.81 -48.62
C ASN A 693 20.18 7.94 -48.87
N GLY A 694 19.51 8.65 -47.95
CA GLY A 694 19.10 10.04 -48.19
C GLY A 694 17.75 10.33 -48.86
N LYS A 695 16.92 11.07 -48.10
CA LYS A 695 15.78 11.95 -48.48
C LYS A 695 14.37 11.36 -48.57
N ARG A 696 13.48 12.13 -47.92
CA ARG A 696 12.01 12.18 -48.00
C ARG A 696 11.49 11.95 -49.42
N ALA A 697 10.42 11.17 -49.53
CA ALA A 697 9.46 11.28 -50.62
C ALA A 697 8.04 10.92 -50.14
N HIS A 698 7.09 11.75 -50.57
CA HIS A 698 5.65 11.59 -50.53
C HIS A 698 5.18 10.31 -51.22
N TYR A 699 4.02 9.80 -50.80
CA TYR A 699 3.13 9.05 -51.68
C TYR A 699 1.73 9.69 -51.67
N GLN A 700 1.36 10.25 -52.83
CA GLN A 700 -0.04 10.44 -53.26
C GLN A 700 -0.51 9.13 -53.89
N ILE A 701 -1.80 8.79 -53.72
CA ILE A 701 -2.56 8.01 -54.70
C ILE A 701 -3.90 8.72 -54.95
N ALA A 702 -4.28 8.73 -56.22
CA ALA A 702 -5.22 9.59 -56.90
C ALA A 702 -6.70 9.28 -56.62
N GLY A 703 -7.54 10.30 -56.78
CA GLY A 703 -8.98 10.19 -56.81
C GLY A 703 -9.53 9.83 -58.21
N SER A 704 -10.80 9.44 -58.22
CA SER A 704 -11.65 9.38 -59.41
C SER A 704 -12.90 10.22 -59.16
N TYR A 705 -13.04 11.27 -59.94
CA TYR A 705 -14.26 12.09 -60.07
C TYR A 705 -15.39 11.27 -60.71
N GLY A 706 -16.58 11.34 -60.11
CA GLY A 706 -17.87 11.00 -60.71
C GLY A 706 -18.80 12.21 -60.56
N ASN A 707 -19.44 12.60 -61.65
CA ASN A 707 -20.23 13.82 -61.85
C ASN A 707 -21.39 14.03 -60.86
N GLU A 708 -21.66 15.31 -60.60
CA GLU A 708 -22.90 15.85 -60.03
C GLU A 708 -24.14 15.44 -60.87
N THR A 709 -25.16 14.85 -60.22
CA THR A 709 -26.59 15.16 -60.37
C THR A 709 -27.41 14.37 -59.32
N ASP A 710 -28.44 15.02 -58.77
CA ASP A 710 -29.39 14.62 -57.72
C ASP A 710 -28.80 14.46 -56.30
N GLY A 711 -29.10 15.30 -55.30
CA GLY A 711 -30.37 15.96 -55.02
C GLY A 711 -31.09 15.18 -53.91
N GLN A 712 -30.93 15.63 -52.65
CA GLN A 712 -31.70 15.19 -51.47
C GLN A 712 -31.47 13.78 -50.90
N LEU A 713 -30.30 13.45 -50.32
CA LEU A 713 -30.22 12.33 -49.33
C LEU A 713 -28.92 12.44 -48.51
N ASN A 714 -28.93 13.25 -47.44
CA ASN A 714 -28.06 13.16 -46.24
C ASN A 714 -28.17 14.46 -45.42
N LYS A 715 -29.40 14.81 -44.98
CA LYS A 715 -29.56 15.78 -43.89
C LYS A 715 -29.23 15.06 -42.58
N TYR A 716 -28.17 15.51 -41.92
CA TYR A 716 -27.66 14.97 -40.65
C TYR A 716 -28.57 15.27 -39.47
N PRO A 717 -28.57 14.44 -38.40
CA PRO A 717 -29.35 14.66 -37.19
C PRO A 717 -29.11 15.95 -36.41
N PHE A 718 -28.01 16.62 -36.70
CA PHE A 718 -27.48 17.69 -35.88
C PHE A 718 -27.33 18.93 -36.76
N SER A 719 -28.17 19.94 -36.56
CA SER A 719 -27.82 21.30 -36.95
C SER A 719 -26.84 21.81 -35.90
N PRO A 720 -25.56 22.08 -36.23
CA PRO A 720 -24.64 22.66 -35.27
C PRO A 720 -25.09 24.09 -34.97
N ASP A 721 -25.74 24.30 -33.82
CA ASP A 721 -25.77 25.63 -33.22
C ASP A 721 -24.37 25.90 -32.68
N ASP A 722 -23.73 26.98 -33.15
CA ASP A 722 -22.32 27.34 -32.90
C ASP A 722 -21.99 27.54 -31.41
N ARG A 723 -22.99 27.49 -30.52
CA ARG A 723 -22.87 27.69 -29.07
C ARG A 723 -23.09 26.44 -28.21
N CYS A 724 -23.43 25.28 -28.78
CA CYS A 724 -23.75 24.09 -28.00
C CYS A 724 -22.52 23.18 -27.80
N GLN A 725 -22.26 22.75 -26.57
CA GLN A 725 -21.22 21.78 -26.22
C GLN A 725 -21.83 20.64 -25.38
N TRP A 726 -21.54 19.38 -25.69
CA TRP A 726 -21.99 18.23 -24.88
C TRP A 726 -21.13 17.00 -25.11
N SER A 727 -21.24 15.99 -24.24
CA SER A 727 -20.54 14.71 -24.38
C SER A 727 -21.42 13.52 -24.00
N ILE A 728 -21.27 12.37 -24.65
CA ILE A 728 -22.07 11.17 -24.37
C ILE A 728 -21.12 9.97 -24.31
N GLY A 729 -21.30 9.09 -23.32
CA GLY A 729 -20.43 7.92 -23.06
C GLY A 729 -21.18 6.66 -22.59
N ARG A 730 -20.45 5.74 -21.94
CA ARG A 730 -20.79 4.30 -21.71
C ARG A 730 -22.11 4.01 -20.96
N CYS A 731 -22.71 4.98 -20.27
CA CYS A 731 -23.88 4.77 -19.39
C CYS A 731 -24.90 5.93 -19.46
N ASN A 732 -25.26 6.37 -20.67
CA ASN A 732 -26.33 7.36 -20.91
C ASN A 732 -26.18 8.73 -20.22
N ARG A 733 -24.98 9.09 -19.73
CA ARG A 733 -24.78 10.32 -18.92
C ARG A 733 -23.51 11.09 -19.29
N PHE A 734 -23.68 12.28 -19.89
CA PHE A 734 -23.22 13.62 -19.40
C PHE A 734 -23.62 14.80 -20.34
N MET A 735 -24.84 15.34 -20.25
CA MET A 735 -25.22 16.57 -20.94
C MET A 735 -24.69 17.83 -20.23
N HIS A 736 -24.12 18.76 -20.98
CA HIS A 736 -23.67 20.08 -20.54
C HIS A 736 -24.85 21.07 -20.68
N ASP A 737 -25.04 21.92 -19.68
CA ASP A 737 -26.12 22.91 -19.47
C ASP A 737 -27.47 22.41 -18.90
N ASP A 738 -27.79 22.94 -17.71
CA ASP A 738 -29.04 22.75 -16.95
C ASP A 738 -30.30 23.33 -17.64
N GLU A 739 -30.20 23.91 -18.84
CA GLU A 739 -31.34 24.54 -19.52
C GLU A 739 -31.53 24.17 -21.01
N GLY A 740 -30.66 23.34 -21.58
CA GLY A 740 -30.76 22.95 -22.99
C GLY A 740 -31.47 21.61 -23.17
N LYS A 741 -32.79 21.60 -23.44
CA LYS A 741 -33.35 20.48 -24.21
C LYS A 741 -32.49 20.35 -25.47
N LEU A 742 -31.97 19.15 -25.79
CA LEU A 742 -31.46 18.84 -27.14
C LEU A 742 -32.58 19.22 -28.11
N GLN A 743 -32.55 20.45 -28.65
CA GLN A 743 -33.44 20.88 -29.72
C GLN A 743 -32.91 20.27 -31.01
N LEU A 744 -32.99 18.93 -31.10
CA LEU A 744 -32.96 18.21 -32.36
C LEU A 744 -34.35 18.28 -33.00
N GLU A 745 -34.91 19.48 -33.14
CA GLU A 745 -36.24 19.64 -33.74
C GLU A 745 -36.25 19.36 -35.26
N ASP A 746 -35.10 19.25 -35.91
CA ASP A 746 -35.05 19.15 -37.37
C ASP A 746 -34.70 17.78 -37.96
N VAL A 747 -34.50 16.74 -37.14
CA VAL A 747 -33.94 15.50 -37.69
C VAL A 747 -34.31 14.21 -36.96
N CYS A 748 -35.58 14.09 -36.61
CA CYS A 748 -36.17 12.76 -36.53
C CYS A 748 -36.15 12.15 -37.93
N SER A 749 -35.22 11.20 -38.18
CA SER A 749 -35.53 10.17 -39.17
C SER A 749 -36.74 9.44 -38.62
N HIS A 750 -37.93 9.76 -39.13
CA HIS A 750 -39.15 9.11 -38.69
C HIS A 750 -39.07 7.63 -39.08
N VAL A 751 -38.68 6.81 -38.12
CA VAL A 751 -38.78 5.35 -38.23
C VAL A 751 -40.27 5.01 -38.29
N SER A 752 -40.69 4.41 -39.40
CA SER A 752 -42.11 4.13 -39.63
C SER A 752 -42.58 3.00 -38.70
N TYR A 753 -43.64 3.29 -37.96
CA TYR A 753 -44.30 2.36 -37.04
C TYR A 753 -44.72 1.06 -37.76
N ASN A 754 -44.45 -0.10 -37.14
CA ASN A 754 -44.75 -1.48 -37.60
C ASN A 754 -43.83 -2.16 -38.64
N LYS A 755 -42.66 -1.64 -38.99
CA LYS A 755 -41.69 -2.37 -39.85
C LYS A 755 -40.35 -2.53 -39.15
N ARG A 756 -39.77 -3.75 -39.17
CA ARG A 756 -38.39 -3.98 -38.72
C ARG A 756 -37.45 -3.07 -39.50
N GLY A 757 -36.54 -2.40 -38.80
CA GLY A 757 -35.42 -1.69 -39.40
C GLY A 757 -34.30 -2.65 -39.75
N TYR A 758 -33.30 -2.16 -40.46
CA TYR A 758 -32.02 -2.84 -40.63
C TYR A 758 -30.90 -1.90 -40.24
N LEU A 759 -29.79 -2.49 -39.79
CA LEU A 759 -28.56 -1.75 -39.52
C LEU A 759 -27.69 -1.78 -40.79
N GLN A 760 -27.16 -0.61 -41.13
CA GLN A 760 -26.19 -0.45 -42.20
C GLN A 760 -24.89 0.11 -41.62
N GLU A 761 -23.76 -0.53 -41.92
CA GLU A 761 -22.45 0.05 -41.62
C GLU A 761 -22.15 1.23 -42.55
N LEU A 762 -21.91 2.41 -41.96
CA LEU A 762 -21.58 3.63 -42.69
C LEU A 762 -20.08 3.71 -42.96
N TRP A 763 -19.29 3.44 -41.92
CA TRP A 763 -17.83 3.41 -41.96
C TRP A 763 -17.30 2.62 -40.77
N ASN A 764 -16.04 2.19 -40.88
CA ASN A 764 -15.31 1.54 -39.81
C ASN A 764 -13.84 1.97 -39.86
N ILE A 765 -13.14 1.94 -38.73
CA ILE A 765 -11.75 2.43 -38.60
C ILE A 765 -10.93 1.39 -37.84
N PRO A 766 -9.73 1.00 -38.34
CA PRO A 766 -8.85 0.08 -37.62
C PRO A 766 -8.10 0.77 -36.48
N LEU A 767 -7.91 0.05 -35.36
CA LEU A 767 -7.15 0.47 -34.18
C LEU A 767 -6.00 -0.50 -33.84
N ASP A 768 -5.56 -1.32 -34.80
CA ASP A 768 -4.40 -2.23 -34.75
C ASP A 768 -4.43 -3.34 -33.68
N SER A 769 -5.45 -3.40 -32.82
CA SER A 769 -5.72 -4.46 -31.85
C SER A 769 -7.11 -4.28 -31.22
N CYS A 770 -7.51 -5.19 -30.33
CA CYS A 770 -8.83 -5.27 -29.72
C CYS A 770 -9.30 -3.92 -29.16
N VAL A 771 -10.57 -3.60 -29.41
CA VAL A 771 -11.22 -2.34 -28.99
C VAL A 771 -12.27 -2.62 -27.91
N ASP A 772 -11.80 -2.75 -26.66
CA ASP A 772 -12.68 -2.99 -25.50
C ASP A 772 -13.19 -1.69 -24.86
N ALA A 773 -12.55 -0.55 -25.17
CA ALA A 773 -13.01 0.76 -24.72
C ALA A 773 -14.34 1.16 -25.39
N SER A 774 -15.26 1.76 -24.64
CA SER A 774 -16.48 2.34 -25.21
C SER A 774 -16.21 3.73 -25.77
N PRO A 775 -16.81 4.10 -26.92
CA PRO A 775 -16.61 5.41 -27.54
C PRO A 775 -17.16 6.55 -26.68
N LEU A 776 -16.46 7.69 -26.69
CA LEU A 776 -16.94 8.96 -26.16
C LEU A 776 -17.29 9.89 -27.33
N LEU A 777 -18.55 10.30 -27.44
CA LEU A 777 -19.01 11.27 -28.43
C LEU A 777 -18.99 12.68 -27.81
N VAL A 778 -18.41 13.67 -28.51
CA VAL A 778 -18.30 15.05 -28.02
C VAL A 778 -18.70 16.03 -29.12
N LEU A 779 -19.68 16.88 -28.85
CA LEU A 779 -19.95 18.08 -29.64
C LEU A 779 -19.21 19.26 -29.01
N ASN A 780 -18.43 19.97 -29.80
CA ASN A 780 -17.81 21.24 -29.41
C ASN A 780 -17.74 22.20 -30.60
N ASN A 781 -18.39 23.36 -30.50
CA ASN A 781 -18.39 24.42 -31.51
C ASN A 781 -18.70 23.88 -32.91
N GLY A 782 -19.79 23.10 -33.03
CA GLY A 782 -20.25 22.50 -34.28
C GLY A 782 -19.46 21.28 -34.78
N MET A 783 -18.36 20.89 -34.11
CA MET A 783 -17.61 19.67 -34.44
C MET A 783 -18.06 18.50 -33.56
N ILE A 784 -18.42 17.38 -34.21
CA ILE A 784 -18.77 16.13 -33.52
C ILE A 784 -17.60 15.16 -33.63
N ASN A 785 -16.95 14.89 -32.50
CA ASN A 785 -15.77 14.04 -32.41
C ASN A 785 -16.06 12.77 -31.61
N ILE A 786 -15.39 11.69 -31.98
CA ILE A 786 -15.39 10.42 -31.24
C ILE A 786 -13.98 10.18 -30.72
N PHE A 787 -13.89 9.89 -29.41
CA PHE A 787 -12.65 9.48 -28.77
C PHE A 787 -12.72 8.01 -28.38
N ILE A 788 -11.70 7.25 -28.76
CA ILE A 788 -11.63 5.81 -28.47
C ILE A 788 -10.17 5.33 -28.45
N GLY A 789 -9.88 4.30 -27.67
CA GLY A 789 -8.57 3.66 -27.64
C GLY A 789 -8.64 2.14 -27.75
N SER A 790 -7.48 1.51 -27.86
CA SER A 790 -7.37 0.05 -28.05
C SER A 790 -6.17 -0.58 -27.33
N HIS A 791 -6.08 -1.91 -27.45
CA HIS A 791 -4.99 -2.71 -26.89
C HIS A 791 -3.65 -2.51 -27.60
N SER A 792 -3.60 -1.85 -28.76
CA SER A 792 -2.35 -1.48 -29.45
C SER A 792 -1.70 -0.22 -28.88
N HIS A 793 -2.29 0.32 -27.80
CA HIS A 793 -1.94 1.57 -27.15
C HIS A 793 -2.33 2.81 -27.98
N LEU A 794 -3.12 2.66 -29.03
CA LEU A 794 -3.64 3.78 -29.79
C LEU A 794 -4.78 4.47 -29.04
N PHE A 795 -4.81 5.79 -29.14
CA PHE A 795 -5.93 6.63 -28.75
C PHE A 795 -6.20 7.65 -29.86
N LEU A 796 -7.44 7.67 -30.35
CA LEU A 796 -7.83 8.39 -31.56
C LEU A 796 -8.88 9.45 -31.27
N CYS A 797 -8.83 10.54 -32.03
CA CYS A 797 -9.95 11.45 -32.25
C CYS A 797 -10.42 11.31 -33.69
N ILE A 798 -11.71 11.06 -33.86
CA ILE A 798 -12.33 10.71 -35.14
C ILE A 798 -13.47 11.68 -35.40
N ASP A 799 -13.57 12.18 -36.64
CA ASP A 799 -14.74 12.89 -37.11
C ASP A 799 -15.93 11.93 -37.24
N CYS A 800 -16.98 12.19 -36.48
CA CYS A 800 -18.18 11.34 -36.42
C CYS A 800 -18.94 11.28 -37.76
N CYS A 801 -18.82 12.29 -38.61
CA CYS A 801 -19.60 12.37 -39.85
C CYS A 801 -19.03 11.43 -40.91
N ASN A 802 -17.72 11.44 -41.10
CA ASN A 802 -17.07 10.73 -42.21
C ASN A 802 -16.06 9.64 -41.79
N GLY A 803 -15.84 9.44 -40.49
CA GLY A 803 -14.88 8.46 -39.99
C GLY A 803 -13.42 8.83 -40.24
N SER A 804 -13.11 10.09 -40.55
CA SER A 804 -11.72 10.53 -40.72
C SER A 804 -11.02 10.69 -39.36
N VAL A 805 -9.82 10.15 -39.23
CA VAL A 805 -8.99 10.33 -38.03
C VAL A 805 -8.44 11.76 -38.05
N ARG A 806 -8.82 12.56 -37.05
CA ARG A 806 -8.35 13.94 -36.86
C ARG A 806 -6.95 13.97 -36.27
N TRP A 807 -6.72 13.13 -35.27
CA TRP A 807 -5.40 12.90 -34.69
C TRP A 807 -5.33 11.52 -34.04
N SER A 808 -4.10 11.03 -33.87
CA SER A 808 -3.78 9.75 -33.24
C SER A 808 -2.58 9.91 -32.33
N VAL A 809 -2.65 9.33 -31.13
CA VAL A 809 -1.54 9.26 -30.19
C VAL A 809 -1.31 7.83 -29.74
N LYS A 810 -0.05 7.51 -29.41
CA LYS A 810 0.34 6.23 -28.84
C LYS A 810 0.69 6.39 -27.38
N LEU A 811 -0.04 5.68 -26.52
CA LEU A 811 0.13 5.70 -25.07
C LEU A 811 1.13 4.61 -24.62
N GLU A 812 1.50 4.60 -23.34
CA GLU A 812 2.48 3.65 -22.79
C GLU A 812 1.89 2.27 -22.49
N GLY A 813 0.57 2.16 -22.44
CA GLY A 813 -0.15 0.93 -22.15
C GLY A 813 -1.46 0.82 -22.94
N ARG A 814 -2.08 -0.36 -22.84
CA ARG A 814 -3.38 -0.67 -23.45
C ARG A 814 -4.47 0.28 -22.93
N VAL A 815 -5.41 0.62 -23.80
CA VAL A 815 -6.55 1.48 -23.46
C VAL A 815 -7.81 0.65 -23.47
N GLU A 816 -8.29 0.32 -22.28
CA GLU A 816 -9.58 -0.36 -22.04
C GLU A 816 -10.63 0.60 -21.48
N CYS A 817 -10.20 1.74 -20.95
CA CYS A 817 -11.10 2.72 -20.39
C CYS A 817 -11.75 3.59 -21.47
N SER A 818 -13.01 3.95 -21.25
CA SER A 818 -13.64 5.03 -22.00
C SER A 818 -13.07 6.37 -21.56
N ALA A 819 -12.94 7.30 -22.51
CA ALA A 819 -12.45 8.64 -22.21
C ALA A 819 -13.52 9.51 -21.52
N ALA A 820 -13.09 10.64 -20.99
CA ALA A 820 -13.94 11.75 -20.56
C ALA A 820 -13.42 13.07 -21.13
N ILE A 821 -14.23 14.13 -21.07
CA ILE A 821 -13.81 15.48 -21.45
C ILE A 821 -13.86 16.39 -20.20
N THR A 822 -12.90 17.30 -20.07
CA THR A 822 -12.89 18.30 -18.98
C THR A 822 -14.11 19.22 -19.07
N GLY A 823 -14.50 19.82 -17.93
CA GLY A 823 -15.73 20.63 -17.85
C GLY A 823 -15.71 21.91 -18.70
N ASP A 824 -14.54 22.33 -19.15
CA ASP A 824 -14.30 23.45 -20.06
C ASP A 824 -14.08 23.02 -21.52
N PHE A 825 -14.23 21.72 -21.84
CA PHE A 825 -13.98 21.12 -23.16
C PHE A 825 -12.58 21.36 -23.73
N SER A 826 -11.59 21.69 -22.90
CA SER A 826 -10.22 21.95 -23.37
C SER A 826 -9.44 20.66 -23.57
N GLU A 827 -9.64 19.66 -22.70
CA GLU A 827 -8.82 18.44 -22.66
C GLU A 827 -9.69 17.18 -22.64
N VAL A 828 -9.24 16.16 -23.37
CA VAL A 828 -9.76 14.79 -23.29
C VAL A 828 -8.87 13.97 -22.35
N VAL A 829 -9.51 13.23 -21.46
CA VAL A 829 -8.90 12.48 -20.36
C VAL A 829 -9.07 10.99 -20.57
N VAL A 830 -7.98 10.24 -20.50
CA VAL A 830 -7.99 8.79 -20.71
C VAL A 830 -6.93 8.11 -19.84
N GLY A 831 -7.30 6.99 -19.20
CA GLY A 831 -6.40 6.12 -18.44
C GLY A 831 -5.82 4.98 -19.28
N CYS A 832 -4.79 4.33 -18.78
CA CYS A 832 -4.24 3.12 -19.42
C CYS A 832 -3.85 2.04 -18.41
N TYR A 833 -3.57 0.85 -18.96
CA TYR A 833 -3.17 -0.35 -18.22
C TYR A 833 -1.83 -0.22 -17.47
N LYS A 834 -1.07 0.86 -17.69
CA LYS A 834 0.16 1.17 -16.91
C LYS A 834 -0.11 2.09 -15.73
N GLY A 835 -1.37 2.39 -15.44
CA GLY A 835 -1.79 3.25 -14.36
C GLY A 835 -1.60 4.74 -14.63
N LYS A 836 -1.36 5.12 -15.88
CA LYS A 836 -1.15 6.51 -16.28
C LYS A 836 -2.44 7.11 -16.82
N ILE A 837 -2.77 8.31 -16.36
CA ILE A 837 -3.91 9.10 -16.80
C ILE A 837 -3.36 10.25 -17.64
N TYR A 838 -3.85 10.39 -18.86
CA TYR A 838 -3.39 11.37 -19.83
C TYR A 838 -4.45 12.44 -20.04
N PHE A 839 -4.01 13.69 -20.07
CA PHE A 839 -4.80 14.85 -20.48
C PHE A 839 -4.24 15.33 -21.80
N HIS A 840 -5.02 15.19 -22.87
CA HIS A 840 -4.66 15.62 -24.22
C HIS A 840 -5.52 16.81 -24.62
N ASP A 841 -4.92 17.80 -25.26
CA ASP A 841 -5.67 18.86 -25.92
C ASP A 841 -6.68 18.24 -26.91
N MET A 842 -7.95 18.60 -26.76
CA MET A 842 -9.04 17.94 -27.48
C MET A 842 -8.90 18.06 -29.01
N LEU A 843 -8.45 19.21 -29.51
CA LEU A 843 -8.40 19.51 -30.94
C LEU A 843 -7.15 18.97 -31.62
N THR A 844 -6.02 18.95 -30.93
CA THR A 844 -4.70 18.62 -31.51
C THR A 844 -4.16 17.27 -31.08
N GLY A 845 -4.70 16.68 -30.01
CA GLY A 845 -4.18 15.46 -29.39
C GLY A 845 -2.84 15.65 -28.68
N LYS A 846 -2.34 16.90 -28.58
CA LYS A 846 -1.06 17.17 -27.91
C LYS A 846 -1.20 16.86 -26.43
N LEU A 847 -0.23 16.13 -25.88
CA LEU A 847 -0.19 15.85 -24.46
C LEU A 847 -0.02 17.16 -23.66
N SER A 848 -0.98 17.43 -22.78
CA SER A 848 -0.93 18.56 -21.85
C SER A 848 -0.21 18.20 -20.56
N TRP A 849 -0.66 17.15 -19.88
CA TRP A 849 -0.07 16.65 -18.63
C TRP A 849 -0.54 15.21 -18.33
N THR A 850 0.08 14.58 -17.32
CA THR A 850 -0.23 13.20 -16.92
C THR A 850 -0.20 13.01 -15.42
N VAL A 851 -0.99 12.06 -14.93
CA VAL A 851 -0.96 11.59 -13.55
C VAL A 851 -0.60 10.11 -13.53
N GLN A 852 0.26 9.70 -12.59
CA GLN A 852 0.59 8.29 -12.37
C GLN A 852 -0.16 7.80 -11.13
N THR A 853 -0.89 6.70 -11.29
CA THR A 853 -1.49 5.91 -10.20
C THR A 853 -0.64 4.66 -9.95
N ASP A 854 -0.86 3.97 -8.83
CA ASP A 854 -0.06 2.80 -8.44
C ASP A 854 -0.61 1.48 -9.04
N GLY A 855 -1.71 1.56 -9.79
CA GLY A 855 -2.42 0.42 -10.38
C GLY A 855 -3.07 0.78 -11.72
N GLU A 856 -3.63 -0.21 -12.41
CA GLU A 856 -4.26 -0.06 -13.73
C GLU A 856 -5.47 0.90 -13.68
N VAL A 857 -5.68 1.72 -14.73
CA VAL A 857 -6.87 2.57 -14.86
C VAL A 857 -7.76 2.04 -15.98
N LYS A 858 -8.90 1.44 -15.60
CA LYS A 858 -9.86 0.81 -16.52
C LYS A 858 -11.25 1.45 -16.53
N MET A 859 -11.61 2.13 -15.45
CA MET A 859 -12.89 2.85 -15.34
C MET A 859 -12.93 4.07 -16.27
N GLN A 860 -14.12 4.48 -16.70
CA GLN A 860 -14.30 5.77 -17.38
C GLN A 860 -14.18 6.90 -16.33
N PRO A 861 -13.28 7.88 -16.51
CA PRO A 861 -13.21 9.06 -15.66
C PRO A 861 -14.53 9.82 -15.62
N VAL A 862 -14.83 10.47 -14.49
CA VAL A 862 -16.08 11.25 -14.32
C VAL A 862 -15.76 12.70 -14.02
N VAL A 863 -16.37 13.62 -14.76
CA VAL A 863 -16.16 15.06 -14.60
C VAL A 863 -17.07 15.65 -13.52
N ASP A 864 -16.49 16.44 -12.62
CA ASP A 864 -17.18 17.30 -11.66
C ASP A 864 -16.83 18.76 -12.02
N ARG A 865 -17.70 19.36 -12.84
CA ARG A 865 -17.52 20.71 -13.38
C ARG A 865 -17.56 21.76 -12.28
N THR A 866 -18.45 21.62 -11.30
CA THR A 866 -18.64 22.61 -10.23
C THR A 866 -17.36 22.81 -9.43
N ARG A 867 -16.56 21.74 -9.28
CA ARG A 867 -15.29 21.77 -8.52
C ARG A 867 -14.04 21.74 -9.40
N ASN A 868 -14.19 21.74 -10.73
CA ASN A 868 -13.10 21.55 -11.70
C ASN A 868 -12.28 20.28 -11.46
N LEU A 869 -12.94 19.17 -11.10
CA LEU A 869 -12.32 17.89 -10.82
C LEU A 869 -12.64 16.84 -11.89
N ILE A 870 -11.70 15.92 -12.09
CA ILE A 870 -11.92 14.64 -12.73
C ILE A 870 -11.72 13.54 -11.69
N TRP A 871 -12.75 12.72 -11.50
CA TRP A 871 -12.72 11.56 -10.63
C TRP A 871 -12.27 10.32 -11.40
N CYS A 872 -11.16 9.71 -10.98
CA CYS A 872 -10.56 8.54 -11.61
C CYS A 872 -10.30 7.44 -10.58
N GLY A 873 -10.87 6.26 -10.76
CA GLY A 873 -10.58 5.08 -9.97
C GLY A 873 -9.40 4.29 -10.55
N SER A 874 -8.59 3.69 -9.69
CA SER A 874 -7.48 2.82 -10.08
C SER A 874 -7.57 1.47 -9.39
N TYR A 875 -6.86 0.49 -9.96
CA TYR A 875 -6.72 -0.84 -9.38
C TYR A 875 -5.85 -0.86 -8.11
N ASP A 876 -5.19 0.24 -7.77
CA ASP A 876 -4.49 0.45 -6.50
C ASP A 876 -5.41 0.73 -5.30
N HIS A 877 -6.72 0.55 -5.48
CA HIS A 877 -7.77 0.74 -4.48
C HIS A 877 -8.07 2.20 -4.11
N HIS A 878 -7.64 3.16 -4.95
CA HIS A 878 -7.90 4.58 -4.70
C HIS A 878 -8.74 5.24 -5.79
N LEU A 879 -9.61 6.14 -5.34
CA LEU A 879 -10.29 7.13 -6.14
C LEU A 879 -9.50 8.46 -6.09
N TYR A 880 -9.08 8.93 -7.24
CA TYR A 880 -8.31 10.15 -7.45
C TYR A 880 -9.23 11.29 -7.86
N ALA A 881 -9.14 12.43 -7.17
CA ALA A 881 -9.76 13.69 -7.56
C ALA A 881 -8.68 14.58 -8.22
N LEU A 882 -8.75 14.75 -9.52
CA LEU A 882 -7.74 15.46 -10.31
C LEU A 882 -8.27 16.84 -10.68
N ASN A 883 -7.64 17.89 -10.17
CA ASN A 883 -7.99 19.25 -10.56
C ASN A 883 -7.34 19.56 -11.91
N TYR A 884 -8.16 19.69 -12.94
CA TYR A 884 -7.68 19.89 -14.31
C TYR A 884 -7.27 21.34 -14.62
N GLN A 885 -7.70 22.31 -13.82
CA GLN A 885 -7.23 23.69 -13.93
C GLN A 885 -5.84 23.85 -13.30
N ASP A 886 -5.67 23.31 -12.08
CA ASP A 886 -4.42 23.40 -11.31
C ASP A 886 -3.40 22.30 -11.70
N ARG A 887 -3.81 21.35 -12.54
CA ARG A 887 -2.99 20.22 -13.04
C ARG A 887 -2.35 19.40 -11.92
N CYS A 888 -3.14 19.10 -10.90
CA CYS A 888 -2.69 18.38 -9.72
C CYS A 888 -3.71 17.33 -9.28
N CYS A 889 -3.24 16.34 -8.53
CA CYS A 889 -4.13 15.46 -7.79
C CYS A 889 -4.55 16.18 -6.50
N ALA A 890 -5.79 16.66 -6.45
CA ALA A 890 -6.32 17.38 -5.30
C ALA A 890 -6.53 16.43 -4.11
N TYR A 891 -7.08 15.24 -4.37
CA TYR A 891 -7.33 14.25 -3.33
C TYR A 891 -7.13 12.81 -3.84
N LYS A 892 -6.73 11.92 -2.92
CA LYS A 892 -6.63 10.48 -3.14
C LYS A 892 -7.38 9.80 -2.00
N VAL A 893 -8.49 9.14 -2.32
CA VAL A 893 -9.39 8.50 -1.33
C VAL A 893 -9.26 6.99 -1.46
N SER A 894 -8.95 6.30 -0.36
CA SER A 894 -8.92 4.82 -0.35
C SER A 894 -10.34 4.27 -0.27
N CYS A 895 -10.67 3.32 -1.14
CA CYS A 895 -12.02 2.75 -1.27
C CYS A 895 -12.09 1.25 -0.94
N GLY A 896 -11.02 0.67 -0.37
CA GLY A 896 -11.04 -0.70 0.16
C GLY A 896 -11.08 -1.83 -0.90
N GLY A 897 -10.91 -1.51 -2.18
CA GLY A 897 -10.86 -2.48 -3.28
C GLY A 897 -10.60 -1.82 -4.63
N SER A 898 -10.20 -2.59 -5.65
CA SER A 898 -9.86 -2.05 -6.98
C SER A 898 -11.11 -1.49 -7.65
N ILE A 899 -11.00 -0.31 -8.26
CA ILE A 899 -12.14 0.39 -8.89
C ILE A 899 -12.11 0.10 -10.39
N TYR A 900 -13.15 -0.59 -10.89
CA TYR A 900 -13.29 -0.93 -12.31
C TYR A 900 -14.48 -0.21 -12.96
N GLY A 901 -15.62 -0.12 -12.28
CA GLY A 901 -16.77 0.64 -12.73
C GLY A 901 -16.59 2.14 -12.48
N SER A 902 -17.30 2.97 -13.26
CA SER A 902 -17.31 4.41 -13.03
C SER A 902 -18.10 4.79 -11.78
N PRO A 903 -17.61 5.75 -10.98
CA PRO A 903 -18.37 6.28 -9.86
C PRO A 903 -19.57 7.08 -10.37
N ALA A 904 -20.54 7.27 -9.49
CA ALA A 904 -21.71 8.08 -9.78
C ALA A 904 -21.70 9.35 -8.94
N VAL A 905 -21.71 10.50 -9.61
CA VAL A 905 -21.75 11.81 -8.95
C VAL A 905 -23.20 12.26 -8.79
N ASP A 906 -23.56 12.57 -7.56
CA ASP A 906 -24.86 13.09 -7.14
C ASP A 906 -24.70 14.54 -6.69
N MET A 907 -24.92 15.44 -7.63
CA MET A 907 -24.81 16.88 -7.39
C MET A 907 -25.93 17.41 -6.50
N ALA A 908 -27.08 16.73 -6.42
CA ALA A 908 -28.22 17.18 -5.61
C ALA A 908 -27.93 17.03 -4.11
N HIS A 909 -27.20 15.98 -3.75
CA HIS A 909 -26.83 15.69 -2.36
C HIS A 909 -25.36 15.99 -2.06
N ASP A 910 -24.59 16.53 -3.01
CA ASP A 910 -23.14 16.72 -2.92
C ASP A 910 -22.42 15.44 -2.48
N MET A 911 -22.71 14.33 -3.19
CA MET A 911 -22.15 13.01 -2.92
C MET A 911 -21.50 12.42 -4.18
N ILE A 912 -20.47 11.60 -3.99
CA ILE A 912 -19.98 10.69 -5.02
C ILE A 912 -19.98 9.26 -4.47
N TYR A 913 -20.55 8.36 -5.26
CA TYR A 913 -20.63 6.94 -4.93
C TYR A 913 -19.64 6.16 -5.78
N VAL A 914 -18.88 5.28 -5.15
CA VAL A 914 -17.88 4.45 -5.81
C VAL A 914 -18.05 3.00 -5.38
N ALA A 915 -18.06 2.09 -6.34
CA ALA A 915 -18.07 0.66 -6.09
C ALA A 915 -16.73 0.05 -6.47
N CYS A 916 -16.36 -1.00 -5.75
CA CYS A 916 -15.10 -1.69 -5.98
C CYS A 916 -15.29 -3.21 -6.07
N THR A 917 -14.23 -3.84 -6.56
CA THR A 917 -14.16 -5.29 -6.79
C THR A 917 -14.18 -6.13 -5.50
N SER A 918 -13.95 -5.54 -4.32
CA SER A 918 -14.18 -6.22 -3.03
C SER A 918 -15.67 -6.25 -2.63
N GLY A 919 -16.54 -5.64 -3.41
CA GLY A 919 -17.98 -5.56 -3.12
C GLY A 919 -18.37 -4.40 -2.20
N LEU A 920 -17.44 -3.49 -1.91
CA LEU A 920 -17.72 -2.29 -1.11
C LEU A 920 -18.27 -1.18 -2.00
N VAL A 921 -19.41 -0.60 -1.61
CA VAL A 921 -19.93 0.66 -2.16
C VAL A 921 -19.68 1.76 -1.13
N THR A 922 -18.87 2.74 -1.48
CA THR A 922 -18.49 3.86 -0.62
C THR A 922 -19.17 5.14 -1.11
N ALA A 923 -19.80 5.86 -0.19
CA ALA A 923 -20.33 7.19 -0.45
C ALA A 923 -19.43 8.24 0.18
N ILE A 924 -18.99 9.20 -0.62
CA ILE A 924 -18.05 10.25 -0.23
C ILE A 924 -18.75 11.60 -0.40
N SER A 925 -18.72 12.42 0.64
CA SER A 925 -19.23 13.78 0.58
C SER A 925 -18.30 14.65 -0.25
N LEU A 926 -18.90 15.47 -1.12
CA LEU A 926 -18.25 16.49 -1.93
C LEU A 926 -18.21 17.86 -1.24
N GLU A 927 -18.61 17.94 0.04
CA GLU A 927 -18.48 19.14 0.87
C GLU A 927 -17.00 19.45 1.17
N VAL A 928 -16.58 20.69 0.94
CA VAL A 928 -15.21 21.18 1.17
C VAL A 928 -15.04 21.54 2.67
N PRO A 929 -13.91 21.24 3.35
CA PRO A 929 -12.59 20.92 2.81
C PRO A 929 -12.12 19.47 2.98
N SER A 930 -12.97 18.55 3.43
CA SER A 930 -12.61 17.16 3.62
C SER A 930 -13.62 16.26 2.91
N PHE A 931 -13.23 15.69 1.78
CA PHE A 931 -13.98 14.60 1.14
C PHE A 931 -14.02 13.41 2.10
N ARG A 932 -15.06 13.38 2.93
CA ARG A 932 -15.24 12.39 3.98
C ARG A 932 -16.11 11.25 3.45
N ILE A 933 -15.75 10.04 3.83
CA ILE A 933 -16.64 8.89 3.67
C ILE A 933 -17.85 9.12 4.59
N VAL A 934 -19.05 9.15 4.01
CA VAL A 934 -20.32 9.32 4.74
C VAL A 934 -20.85 7.97 5.20
N TRP A 935 -20.80 6.98 4.32
CA TRP A 935 -21.15 5.59 4.63
C TRP A 935 -20.46 4.63 3.68
N GLN A 936 -20.42 3.37 4.10
CA GLN A 936 -19.97 2.23 3.30
C GLN A 936 -20.99 1.11 3.41
N TYR A 937 -21.27 0.46 2.29
CA TYR A 937 -22.16 -0.69 2.19
C TYR A 937 -21.39 -1.87 1.62
N GLU A 938 -21.33 -2.96 2.38
CA GLU A 938 -20.73 -4.23 1.95
C GLU A 938 -21.78 -5.06 1.22
N ALA A 939 -21.65 -5.18 -0.10
CA ALA A 939 -22.57 -5.95 -0.94
C ALA A 939 -22.30 -7.46 -0.89
N GLY A 940 -21.11 -7.87 -0.42
CA GLY A 940 -20.70 -9.27 -0.22
C GLY A 940 -20.12 -9.96 -1.47
N GLU A 941 -20.24 -9.35 -2.65
CA GLU A 941 -19.74 -9.87 -3.92
C GLU A 941 -19.12 -8.76 -4.76
N ALA A 942 -18.20 -9.11 -5.65
CA ALA A 942 -17.49 -8.15 -6.49
C ALA A 942 -18.43 -7.30 -7.36
N ILE A 943 -18.13 -6.01 -7.48
CA ILE A 943 -18.86 -5.06 -8.34
C ILE A 943 -17.89 -4.56 -9.43
N PHE A 944 -18.14 -4.96 -10.67
CA PHE A 944 -17.45 -4.44 -11.86
C PHE A 944 -18.30 -3.41 -12.61
N SER A 945 -19.62 -3.42 -12.42
CA SER A 945 -20.53 -2.49 -13.11
C SER A 945 -20.27 -1.04 -12.69
N SER A 946 -20.36 -0.10 -13.63
CA SER A 946 -20.54 1.32 -13.29
C SER A 946 -21.82 1.52 -12.48
N LEU A 947 -21.76 2.43 -11.51
CA LEU A 947 -22.92 2.80 -10.71
C LEU A 947 -23.88 3.70 -11.50
N ALA A 948 -25.18 3.51 -11.31
CA ALA A 948 -26.21 4.39 -11.85
C ALA A 948 -26.94 5.10 -10.71
N ILE A 949 -27.43 6.32 -10.97
CA ILE A 949 -28.25 7.09 -10.01
C ILE A 949 -29.61 7.29 -10.64
N ASP A 950 -30.67 7.00 -9.89
CA ASP A 950 -31.99 7.52 -10.16
C ASP A 950 -32.05 9.00 -9.81
N HIS A 951 -32.18 9.84 -10.83
CA HIS A 951 -32.26 11.30 -10.66
C HIS A 951 -33.49 11.76 -9.88
N GLN A 952 -34.56 10.96 -9.80
CA GLN A 952 -35.77 11.34 -9.08
C GLN A 952 -35.65 11.07 -7.58
N SER A 953 -35.19 9.88 -7.20
CA SER A 953 -35.08 9.48 -5.79
C SER A 953 -33.69 9.71 -5.17
N GLY A 954 -32.65 9.89 -5.98
CA GLY A 954 -31.25 9.92 -5.52
C GLY A 954 -30.70 8.52 -5.19
N ASN A 955 -31.46 7.45 -5.48
CA ASN A 955 -31.03 6.09 -5.19
C ASN A 955 -29.93 5.64 -6.17
N VAL A 956 -28.92 4.97 -5.64
CA VAL A 956 -27.78 4.42 -6.38
C VAL A 956 -28.04 2.95 -6.66
N VAL A 957 -28.06 2.58 -7.94
CA VAL A 957 -28.19 1.20 -8.40
C VAL A 957 -26.80 0.60 -8.62
N CYS A 958 -26.53 -0.53 -7.99
CA CYS A 958 -25.30 -1.30 -8.13
C CYS A 958 -25.59 -2.74 -8.54
N CYS A 959 -24.74 -3.31 -9.40
CA CYS A 959 -24.91 -4.66 -9.94
C CYS A 959 -23.73 -5.55 -9.58
N LEU A 960 -24.02 -6.72 -9.02
CA LEU A 960 -23.01 -7.64 -8.51
C LEU A 960 -22.78 -8.80 -9.49
N VAL A 961 -21.58 -9.37 -9.45
CA VAL A 961 -21.18 -10.48 -10.34
C VAL A 961 -21.99 -11.75 -10.10
N ASN A 962 -22.65 -11.91 -8.95
CA ASN A 962 -23.54 -13.05 -8.70
C ASN A 962 -24.95 -12.89 -9.29
N GLY A 963 -25.25 -11.77 -9.99
CA GLY A 963 -26.57 -11.50 -10.55
C GLY A 963 -27.51 -10.71 -9.64
N LEU A 964 -27.03 -10.23 -8.49
CA LEU A 964 -27.81 -9.38 -7.60
C LEU A 964 -27.76 -7.91 -8.05
N VAL A 965 -28.92 -7.24 -8.07
CA VAL A 965 -29.08 -5.80 -8.30
C VAL A 965 -29.59 -5.17 -7.01
N ILE A 966 -28.92 -4.13 -6.52
CA ILE A 966 -29.27 -3.47 -5.26
C ILE A 966 -29.42 -1.97 -5.52
N ALA A 967 -30.52 -1.39 -5.04
CA ALA A 967 -30.66 0.05 -4.93
C ALA A 967 -30.42 0.50 -3.49
N LEU A 968 -29.50 1.46 -3.32
CA LEU A 968 -29.15 2.09 -2.04
C LEU A 968 -29.64 3.54 -2.05
N ASN A 969 -30.24 3.99 -0.96
CA ASN A 969 -30.53 5.42 -0.82
C ASN A 969 -29.29 6.22 -0.38
N SER A 970 -29.46 7.54 -0.24
CA SER A 970 -28.41 8.48 0.20
C SER A 970 -27.84 8.19 1.60
N HIS A 971 -28.44 7.29 2.38
CA HIS A 971 -27.96 6.84 3.69
C HIS A 971 -27.27 5.45 3.65
N GLY A 972 -27.11 4.85 2.47
CA GLY A 972 -26.51 3.52 2.33
C GLY A 972 -27.42 2.37 2.74
N THR A 973 -28.73 2.63 2.89
CA THR A 973 -29.70 1.59 3.20
C THR A 973 -30.33 1.05 1.92
N VAL A 974 -30.53 -0.27 1.90
CA VAL A 974 -31.16 -0.96 0.77
C VAL A 974 -32.63 -0.56 0.65
N VAL A 975 -33.00 -0.02 -0.50
CA VAL A 975 -34.38 0.31 -0.87
C VAL A 975 -35.07 -0.92 -1.43
N TRP A 976 -34.42 -1.59 -2.39
CA TRP A 976 -34.89 -2.84 -2.98
C TRP A 976 -33.71 -3.70 -3.46
N LYS A 977 -33.97 -5.00 -3.65
CA LYS A 977 -33.05 -5.96 -4.25
C LYS A 977 -33.78 -6.78 -5.30
N ALA A 978 -33.13 -7.02 -6.43
CA ALA A 978 -33.61 -7.89 -7.49
C ALA A 978 -32.51 -8.85 -7.93
N THR A 979 -32.88 -9.97 -8.54
CA THR A 979 -31.93 -10.98 -9.00
C THR A 979 -32.21 -11.31 -10.46
N VAL A 980 -31.15 -11.36 -11.26
CA VAL A 980 -31.20 -11.80 -12.66
C VAL A 980 -30.67 -13.23 -12.79
N GLY A 981 -30.81 -13.86 -13.96
CA GLY A 981 -30.48 -15.28 -14.15
C GLY A 981 -28.98 -15.60 -14.19
N GLY A 982 -28.10 -14.61 -14.29
CA GLY A 982 -26.67 -14.81 -14.45
C GLY A 982 -25.79 -13.63 -14.01
N PRO A 983 -24.46 -13.74 -14.17
CA PRO A 983 -23.52 -12.71 -13.73
C PRO A 983 -23.70 -11.36 -14.43
N ILE A 984 -23.57 -10.26 -13.69
CA ILE A 984 -23.62 -8.90 -14.22
C ILE A 984 -22.22 -8.28 -14.20
N PHE A 985 -21.72 -7.91 -15.39
CA PHE A 985 -20.48 -7.12 -15.56
C PHE A 985 -20.74 -5.74 -16.16
N ALA A 986 -21.91 -5.59 -16.79
CA ALA A 986 -22.36 -4.37 -17.43
C ALA A 986 -22.85 -3.34 -16.39
N GLY A 987 -22.69 -2.05 -16.71
CA GLY A 987 -23.31 -0.97 -15.94
C GLY A 987 -24.84 -0.97 -16.09
N ALA A 988 -25.55 -0.61 -15.03
CA ALA A 988 -26.99 -0.35 -15.10
C ALA A 988 -27.27 0.82 -16.05
N CYS A 989 -28.24 0.68 -16.95
CA CYS A 989 -28.62 1.74 -17.88
C CYS A 989 -29.89 2.42 -17.38
N VAL A 990 -29.75 3.71 -17.03
CA VAL A 990 -30.85 4.61 -16.65
C VAL A 990 -30.90 5.73 -17.70
N SER A 991 -32.09 6.04 -18.20
CA SER A 991 -32.27 7.03 -19.27
C SER A 991 -33.50 7.89 -19.05
N SER A 992 -33.41 9.15 -19.48
CA SER A 992 -34.54 10.10 -19.45
C SER A 992 -35.70 9.65 -20.37
N ALA A 993 -35.41 8.85 -21.40
CA ALA A 993 -36.41 8.31 -22.31
C ALA A 993 -37.22 7.16 -21.69
N LEU A 994 -36.68 6.48 -20.67
CA LEU A 994 -37.32 5.40 -19.91
C LEU A 994 -37.26 5.72 -18.41
N PRO A 995 -37.93 6.79 -17.94
CA PRO A 995 -37.68 7.37 -16.61
C PRO A 995 -38.09 6.47 -15.44
N SER A 996 -38.93 5.46 -15.67
CA SER A 996 -39.37 4.51 -14.64
C SER A 996 -38.58 3.19 -14.66
N GLN A 997 -37.62 3.03 -15.59
CA GLN A 997 -36.98 1.74 -15.84
C GLN A 997 -35.47 1.81 -15.66
N VAL A 998 -34.90 0.75 -15.11
CA VAL A 998 -33.46 0.48 -15.15
C VAL A 998 -33.21 -0.81 -15.94
N LEU A 999 -32.37 -0.73 -16.98
CA LEU A 999 -32.04 -1.87 -17.82
C LEU A 999 -30.74 -2.53 -17.34
N ILE A 1000 -30.78 -3.82 -17.08
CA ILE A 1000 -29.70 -4.63 -16.52
C ILE A 1000 -29.34 -5.76 -17.49
N PRO A 1001 -28.21 -5.66 -18.20
CA PRO A 1001 -27.72 -6.74 -19.06
C PRO A 1001 -27.03 -7.83 -18.23
N SER A 1002 -27.32 -9.10 -18.53
CA SER A 1002 -26.78 -10.27 -17.82
C SER A 1002 -26.03 -11.21 -18.76
N ARG A 1003 -25.04 -11.93 -18.21
CA ARG A 1003 -24.29 -12.96 -18.95
C ARG A 1003 -25.07 -14.24 -19.23
N ASP A 1004 -26.27 -14.38 -18.68
CA ASP A 1004 -27.22 -15.42 -19.12
C ASP A 1004 -27.77 -15.16 -20.53
N GLY A 1005 -27.52 -13.99 -21.10
CA GLY A 1005 -27.96 -13.56 -22.42
C GLY A 1005 -29.25 -12.76 -22.44
N SER A 1006 -29.81 -12.45 -21.27
CA SER A 1006 -31.03 -11.66 -21.11
C SER A 1006 -30.76 -10.21 -20.69
N LEU A 1007 -31.60 -9.31 -21.19
CA LEU A 1007 -31.75 -7.94 -20.70
C LEU A 1007 -32.98 -7.88 -19.80
N TYR A 1008 -32.79 -7.43 -18.57
CA TYR A 1008 -33.85 -7.27 -17.58
C TYR A 1008 -34.21 -5.80 -17.45
N SER A 1009 -35.50 -5.49 -17.35
CA SER A 1009 -35.98 -4.16 -16.98
C SER A 1009 -36.69 -4.22 -15.65
N PHE A 1010 -36.22 -3.42 -14.70
CA PHE A 1010 -36.83 -3.27 -13.38
C PHE A 1010 -37.43 -1.88 -13.24
N ASP A 1011 -38.52 -1.78 -12.48
CA ASP A 1011 -39.00 -0.49 -12.00
C ASP A 1011 -37.92 0.12 -11.10
N ILE A 1012 -37.46 1.33 -11.44
CA ILE A 1012 -36.33 1.94 -10.76
C ILE A 1012 -36.64 2.29 -9.29
N THR A 1013 -37.92 2.45 -8.95
CA THR A 1013 -38.37 2.83 -7.60
C THR A 1013 -38.67 1.61 -6.74
N SER A 1014 -39.40 0.61 -7.25
CA SER A 1014 -39.81 -0.57 -6.47
C SER A 1014 -38.88 -1.77 -6.61
N GLY A 1015 -38.10 -1.85 -7.69
CA GLY A 1015 -37.31 -3.03 -8.04
C GLY A 1015 -38.13 -4.17 -8.65
N ASP A 1016 -39.41 -3.94 -8.97
CA ASP A 1016 -40.26 -4.94 -9.60
C ASP A 1016 -39.80 -5.23 -11.04
N LEU A 1017 -39.73 -6.50 -11.42
CA LEU A 1017 -39.42 -6.87 -12.80
C LEU A 1017 -40.58 -6.45 -13.73
N LEU A 1018 -40.30 -5.56 -14.67
CA LEU A 1018 -41.26 -5.07 -15.66
C LEU A 1018 -41.33 -5.98 -16.88
N TRP A 1019 -40.15 -6.36 -17.40
CA TRP A 1019 -40.01 -7.29 -18.51
C TRP A 1019 -38.58 -7.82 -18.60
N SER A 1020 -38.38 -8.89 -19.36
CA SER A 1020 -37.06 -9.41 -19.72
C SER A 1020 -37.06 -9.85 -21.18
N TYR A 1021 -35.92 -9.72 -21.86
CA TYR A 1021 -35.75 -10.11 -23.26
C TYR A 1021 -34.47 -10.94 -23.41
N ASP A 1022 -34.59 -12.16 -23.93
CA ASP A 1022 -33.48 -13.08 -24.12
C ASP A 1022 -32.90 -12.95 -25.54
N PHE A 1023 -31.60 -12.67 -25.63
CA PHE A 1023 -30.85 -12.60 -26.89
C PHE A 1023 -30.14 -13.90 -27.26
N GLY A 1024 -30.10 -14.87 -26.34
CA GLY A 1024 -29.47 -16.18 -26.54
C GLY A 1024 -27.94 -16.21 -26.47
N ASP A 1025 -27.28 -15.06 -26.33
CA ASP A 1025 -25.82 -14.95 -26.20
C ASP A 1025 -25.44 -14.05 -25.01
N PRO A 1026 -24.37 -14.37 -24.25
CA PRO A 1026 -23.98 -13.60 -23.07
C PRO A 1026 -23.81 -12.11 -23.35
N ILE A 1027 -24.22 -11.26 -22.40
CA ILE A 1027 -24.05 -9.80 -22.51
C ILE A 1027 -23.08 -9.32 -21.44
N THR A 1028 -21.98 -8.70 -21.86
CA THR A 1028 -20.95 -8.11 -20.97
C THR A 1028 -20.88 -6.59 -21.04
N ALA A 1029 -21.56 -6.00 -22.02
CA ALA A 1029 -21.55 -4.56 -22.29
C ALA A 1029 -22.85 -3.90 -21.78
N SER A 1030 -22.77 -2.64 -21.35
CA SER A 1030 -23.96 -1.88 -20.93
C SER A 1030 -24.90 -1.65 -22.10
N ALA A 1031 -26.22 -1.71 -21.87
CA ALA A 1031 -27.19 -1.24 -22.85
C ALA A 1031 -27.11 0.29 -23.00
N PHE A 1032 -27.54 0.80 -24.15
CA PHE A 1032 -27.63 2.24 -24.42
C PHE A 1032 -29.02 2.59 -24.93
N VAL A 1033 -29.73 3.50 -24.26
CA VAL A 1033 -31.05 3.98 -24.71
C VAL A 1033 -30.87 5.26 -25.51
N ASP A 1034 -31.43 5.33 -26.71
CA ASP A 1034 -31.37 6.56 -27.51
C ASP A 1034 -32.43 7.55 -27.01
N GLU A 1035 -31.97 8.68 -26.47
CA GLU A 1035 -32.86 9.70 -25.89
C GLU A 1035 -33.51 10.59 -26.95
N VAL A 1036 -32.99 10.58 -28.18
CA VAL A 1036 -33.44 11.40 -29.30
C VAL A 1036 -34.45 10.63 -30.14
N LEU A 1037 -34.16 9.37 -30.46
CA LEU A 1037 -34.96 8.58 -31.40
C LEU A 1037 -36.30 8.13 -30.78
N ALA A 1038 -37.40 8.47 -31.43
CA ALA A 1038 -38.74 8.07 -31.04
C ALA A 1038 -39.66 7.89 -32.26
N SER A 1039 -40.60 6.93 -32.20
CA SER A 1039 -41.69 6.83 -33.18
C SER A 1039 -42.94 7.57 -32.67
N THR A 1040 -43.53 8.51 -33.42
CA THR A 1040 -44.87 9.09 -33.13
C THR A 1040 -45.60 9.51 -34.42
N PRO A 1041 -46.96 9.38 -34.49
CA PRO A 1041 -47.85 10.40 -33.88
C PRO A 1041 -49.00 9.92 -32.96
N SER A 1042 -49.28 8.62 -32.75
CA SER A 1042 -50.54 8.16 -32.09
C SER A 1042 -50.40 7.65 -30.64
N GLY A 1043 -50.06 8.55 -29.71
CA GLY A 1043 -50.40 8.42 -28.28
C GLY A 1043 -49.54 7.54 -27.37
N THR A 1044 -48.67 6.68 -27.90
CA THR A 1044 -47.64 5.95 -27.11
C THR A 1044 -46.33 5.96 -27.89
N SER A 1045 -45.28 6.60 -27.34
CA SER A 1045 -43.99 6.73 -28.02
C SER A 1045 -43.14 5.48 -27.78
N GLU A 1046 -42.75 4.79 -28.85
CA GLU A 1046 -41.78 3.70 -28.81
C GLU A 1046 -40.36 4.27 -28.62
N ARG A 1047 -39.60 3.68 -27.71
CA ARG A 1047 -38.21 4.03 -27.40
C ARG A 1047 -37.26 2.93 -27.85
N PHE A 1048 -36.03 3.29 -28.19
CA PHE A 1048 -35.06 2.35 -28.73
C PHE A 1048 -33.86 2.15 -27.81
N ALA A 1049 -33.48 0.90 -27.57
CA ALA A 1049 -32.29 0.52 -26.81
C ALA A 1049 -31.35 -0.33 -27.65
N CYS A 1050 -30.06 0.00 -27.67
CA CYS A 1050 -29.00 -0.77 -28.31
C CYS A 1050 -28.30 -1.67 -27.30
N ILE A 1051 -28.12 -2.94 -27.68
CA ILE A 1051 -27.49 -4.00 -26.90
C ILE A 1051 -26.45 -4.67 -27.79
N CYS A 1052 -25.26 -4.94 -27.22
CA CYS A 1052 -24.24 -5.75 -27.87
C CYS A 1052 -23.99 -7.03 -27.07
N THR A 1053 -24.15 -8.19 -27.69
CA THR A 1053 -23.77 -9.47 -27.06
C THR A 1053 -22.27 -9.69 -27.22
N SER A 1054 -21.70 -10.49 -26.31
CA SER A 1054 -20.27 -10.81 -26.33
C SER A 1054 -19.85 -11.53 -27.61
N SER A 1055 -20.78 -12.17 -28.33
CA SER A 1055 -20.52 -12.91 -29.58
C SER A 1055 -20.51 -12.04 -30.84
N GLY A 1056 -20.40 -10.70 -30.70
CA GLY A 1056 -20.33 -9.79 -31.84
C GLY A 1056 -21.68 -9.30 -32.38
N LYS A 1057 -22.80 -9.56 -31.70
CA LYS A 1057 -24.13 -9.20 -32.19
C LYS A 1057 -24.57 -7.84 -31.69
N VAL A 1058 -24.84 -6.91 -32.60
CA VAL A 1058 -25.48 -5.62 -32.31
C VAL A 1058 -26.98 -5.75 -32.53
N ARG A 1059 -27.78 -5.35 -31.53
CA ARG A 1059 -29.24 -5.50 -31.52
C ARG A 1059 -29.88 -4.21 -31.04
N VAL A 1060 -30.95 -3.80 -31.70
CA VAL A 1060 -31.78 -2.65 -31.31
C VAL A 1060 -33.15 -3.17 -30.93
N LEU A 1061 -33.59 -2.90 -29.71
CA LEU A 1061 -34.93 -3.21 -29.21
C LEU A 1061 -35.82 -1.98 -29.30
N GLY A 1062 -37.06 -2.17 -29.75
CA GLY A 1062 -38.16 -1.24 -29.56
C GLY A 1062 -38.92 -1.56 -28.27
N ILE A 1063 -39.12 -0.55 -27.43
CA ILE A 1063 -39.78 -0.65 -26.11
C ILE A 1063 -40.99 0.26 -26.12
N ARG A 1064 -42.17 -0.32 -25.92
CA ARG A 1064 -43.46 0.39 -25.91
C ARG A 1064 -44.22 0.12 -24.62
N ALA A 1065 -44.77 1.18 -24.02
CA ALA A 1065 -45.69 1.06 -22.89
C ALA A 1065 -47.12 0.83 -23.40
N ASP A 1066 -47.75 -0.26 -22.96
CA ASP A 1066 -49.14 -0.60 -23.23
C ASP A 1066 -49.99 -0.32 -21.98
N ALA A 1067 -51.02 0.51 -22.13
CA ALA A 1067 -51.98 0.80 -21.06
C ALA A 1067 -53.21 -0.11 -21.20
N GLU A 1068 -53.17 -1.33 -20.64
CA GLU A 1068 -54.36 -2.17 -20.51
C GLU A 1068 -54.73 -2.39 -19.03
N GLN A 1069 -55.98 -2.09 -18.68
CA GLN A 1069 -56.63 -2.49 -17.42
C GLN A 1069 -55.90 -2.13 -16.10
N GLY A 1070 -55.35 -0.92 -16.01
CA GLY A 1070 -54.84 -0.37 -14.74
C GLY A 1070 -53.50 -0.95 -14.26
N LYS A 1071 -52.83 -1.78 -15.07
CA LYS A 1071 -51.41 -2.12 -14.94
C LYS A 1071 -50.68 -1.65 -16.20
N VAL A 1072 -49.54 -0.98 -16.04
CA VAL A 1072 -48.68 -0.59 -17.17
C VAL A 1072 -47.97 -1.87 -17.65
N GLY A 1073 -48.34 -2.37 -18.83
CA GLY A 1073 -47.63 -3.46 -19.51
C GLY A 1073 -46.58 -2.89 -20.47
N TYR A 1074 -45.61 -3.71 -20.86
CA TYR A 1074 -44.61 -3.32 -21.86
C TYR A 1074 -44.54 -4.35 -22.99
N SER A 1075 -44.54 -3.87 -24.23
CA SER A 1075 -44.24 -4.65 -25.42
C SER A 1075 -42.82 -4.35 -25.86
N VAL A 1076 -41.99 -5.40 -25.94
CA VAL A 1076 -40.57 -5.30 -26.31
C VAL A 1076 -40.29 -6.23 -27.48
N GLN A 1077 -39.72 -5.68 -28.55
CA GLN A 1077 -39.44 -6.43 -29.78
C GLN A 1077 -38.08 -6.04 -30.38
N GLU A 1078 -37.40 -6.99 -30.99
CA GLU A 1078 -36.20 -6.71 -31.79
C GLU A 1078 -36.58 -5.91 -33.03
N PHE A 1079 -36.04 -4.69 -33.11
CA PHE A 1079 -36.28 -3.73 -34.17
C PHE A 1079 -35.27 -3.88 -35.32
N ALA A 1080 -33.98 -3.99 -35.00
CA ALA A 1080 -32.90 -4.16 -35.97
C ALA A 1080 -31.73 -4.98 -35.38
N ALA A 1081 -30.97 -5.65 -36.25
CA ALA A 1081 -29.88 -6.54 -35.85
C ALA A 1081 -28.76 -6.53 -36.88
N MET A 1082 -27.51 -6.69 -36.43
CA MET A 1082 -26.33 -6.92 -37.25
C MET A 1082 -25.29 -7.73 -36.50
N ASP A 1083 -24.56 -8.59 -37.21
CA ASP A 1083 -23.49 -9.40 -36.63
C ASP A 1083 -22.14 -8.85 -37.13
N LEU A 1084 -21.28 -8.48 -36.19
CA LEU A 1084 -19.91 -8.05 -36.42
C LEU A 1084 -18.96 -9.26 -36.35
N PRO A 1085 -17.79 -9.20 -37.02
CA PRO A 1085 -16.90 -10.36 -37.17
C PRO A 1085 -16.11 -10.73 -35.91
N GLY A 1086 -16.13 -9.91 -34.85
CA GLY A 1086 -15.40 -10.15 -33.61
C GLY A 1086 -16.28 -9.96 -32.37
N ASP A 1087 -15.77 -10.41 -31.22
CA ASP A 1087 -16.45 -10.25 -29.93
C ASP A 1087 -16.58 -8.77 -29.54
N ILE A 1088 -17.64 -8.43 -28.79
CA ILE A 1088 -17.90 -7.04 -28.34
C ILE A 1088 -17.92 -6.97 -26.81
N PHE A 1089 -16.96 -6.23 -26.26
CA PHE A 1089 -16.88 -5.88 -24.82
C PHE A 1089 -17.08 -4.36 -24.57
N SER A 1090 -17.02 -3.59 -25.66
CA SER A 1090 -17.34 -2.16 -25.72
C SER A 1090 -18.85 -1.96 -25.59
N SER A 1091 -19.30 -1.07 -24.70
CA SER A 1091 -20.73 -0.68 -24.69
C SER A 1091 -21.03 0.19 -25.91
N PRO A 1092 -22.15 -0.05 -26.62
CA PRO A 1092 -22.56 0.77 -27.74
C PRO A 1092 -22.93 2.19 -27.27
N LEU A 1093 -22.82 3.15 -28.19
CA LEU A 1093 -23.39 4.48 -28.06
C LEU A 1093 -24.36 4.70 -29.20
N MET A 1094 -25.64 5.00 -28.90
CA MET A 1094 -26.69 5.18 -29.91
C MET A 1094 -27.34 6.57 -29.81
N VAL A 1095 -27.17 7.42 -30.82
CA VAL A 1095 -27.74 8.78 -30.83
C VAL A 1095 -28.38 9.07 -32.18
N GLY A 1096 -29.67 9.40 -32.19
CA GLY A 1096 -30.42 9.68 -33.41
C GLY A 1096 -30.41 8.50 -34.40
N GLY A 1097 -30.36 7.27 -33.90
CA GLY A 1097 -30.28 6.05 -34.70
C GLY A 1097 -28.89 5.73 -35.29
N ARG A 1098 -27.84 6.49 -34.94
CA ARG A 1098 -26.45 6.14 -35.24
C ARG A 1098 -25.83 5.40 -34.07
N ILE A 1099 -25.20 4.26 -34.33
CA ILE A 1099 -24.58 3.39 -33.32
C ILE A 1099 -23.06 3.37 -33.51
N PHE A 1100 -22.32 3.58 -32.44
CA PHE A 1100 -20.86 3.47 -32.41
C PHE A 1100 -20.45 2.36 -31.44
N VAL A 1101 -19.59 1.45 -31.89
CA VAL A 1101 -19.17 0.30 -31.08
C VAL A 1101 -17.76 -0.17 -31.43
N GLY A 1102 -16.94 -0.40 -30.40
CA GLY A 1102 -15.64 -1.05 -30.52
C GLY A 1102 -15.78 -2.57 -30.59
N CYS A 1103 -15.01 -3.21 -31.45
CA CYS A 1103 -15.07 -4.64 -31.68
C CYS A 1103 -13.65 -5.26 -31.60
N ARG A 1104 -13.59 -6.54 -31.21
CA ARG A 1104 -12.33 -7.31 -31.16
C ARG A 1104 -11.87 -7.83 -32.53
N ASP A 1105 -12.50 -7.38 -33.61
CA ASP A 1105 -11.95 -7.43 -34.97
C ASP A 1105 -10.94 -6.30 -35.25
N ASP A 1106 -10.51 -5.61 -34.18
CA ASP A 1106 -9.59 -4.49 -34.15
C ASP A 1106 -10.15 -3.18 -34.74
N ARG A 1107 -11.49 -3.01 -34.77
CA ARG A 1107 -12.12 -1.83 -35.39
C ARG A 1107 -13.13 -1.12 -34.48
N LEU A 1108 -13.32 0.17 -34.76
CA LEU A 1108 -14.52 0.93 -34.38
C LEU A 1108 -15.50 0.92 -35.55
N HIS A 1109 -16.75 0.56 -35.31
CA HIS A 1109 -17.82 0.58 -36.31
C HIS A 1109 -18.79 1.73 -36.07
N CYS A 1110 -19.22 2.38 -37.15
CA CYS A 1110 -20.36 3.29 -37.16
C CYS A 1110 -21.49 2.70 -38.00
N LEU A 1111 -22.64 2.51 -37.37
CA LEU A 1111 -23.83 1.92 -37.95
C LEU A 1111 -24.96 2.93 -37.95
N SER A 1112 -25.90 2.78 -38.87
CA SER A 1112 -27.13 3.55 -38.91
C SER A 1112 -28.33 2.63 -38.97
N ILE A 1113 -29.39 3.01 -38.25
CA ILE A 1113 -30.73 2.46 -38.46
C ILE A 1113 -31.28 3.04 -39.77
N THR A 1114 -31.77 2.17 -40.64
CA THR A 1114 -32.38 2.53 -41.93
C THR A 1114 -33.73 1.83 -42.11
N ASN A 1115 -34.68 2.54 -42.72
CA ASN A 1115 -35.99 1.99 -43.09
C ASN A 1115 -35.92 1.35 -44.49
N PRO A 1116 -36.63 0.24 -44.75
CA PRO A 1116 -36.61 -0.46 -46.05
C PRO A 1116 -37.19 0.31 -47.26
N PHE A 1117 -37.50 1.61 -47.13
CA PHE A 1117 -38.15 2.41 -48.18
C PHE A 1117 -37.71 3.89 -48.23
N ASN A 1118 -36.53 4.26 -47.73
CA ASN A 1118 -35.96 5.61 -47.95
C ASN A 1118 -34.76 5.58 -48.89
#